data_AF-A0A093VUB4-F1
#
_entry.id   AF-A0A093VUB4-F1
#
_cell.length_a   1.000
_cell.length_b   1.000
_cell.length_c   1.000
_cell.angle_alpha   90.00
_cell.angle_beta   90.00
_cell.angle_gamma   90.00
#
_symmetry.space_group_name_H-M   'P 1'
#
loop_
_entity.id
_entity.type
_entity.pdbx_description
1 polymer ?
#
loop_
_entity_poly.entity_id
_entity_poly.type
_entity_poly.pdbx_seq_one_letter_code
_entity_poly.pdbx_strand_id
1 'polypeptide(L)'
;MTTSGTYSLSSTIKLANGKLMPRVQLGVYLTSGRETEAAVKNALERQAGYRGFDSAQMYHNEKEVGRSILRFLESEKGKPDGLTREDIFFTSKLASNVSYDATRQSIKKSIQASGLGYIDLFLIHSPYGGKAKRLECWRALEDAYKDEEIRAVGVSNYGIKHLQELLATNPKVFPAVNQIEVHPFNTRTEIAEFCQENGIVVEAYAPLARAYRFRHPTIVSLAKKYGCTPAQLMVRWSLQHGYVPLPKSVKKDRIVANAQVEGFEIDSADMDTMDGLDEYLVTDWDPVDRHEWSPLCIKYITTYDTYCAYSLYTVFCLIWWRICTNGYGWTDKDMHAIIRSQALYPRDHLFCMSFCIKILNQNFARDPWIQTQLRPSAYLPSFLVGRLPVPGALLPHNTTSTMSNLPSEPEFEQAYKELASTIENSSLFQKHPEYRKALKVASIPERIIQFRVVWEDDKGELQVNRGYRVQFNSALGPYKGGLRFHPSVNLSILKFLGFEQIFKNALTGLNMGGGKGGADFDPKGKSDNEIRKFCVSFMTELSRHIGADTDVPAGDIGVSGREIGYLFGQYKKLRNQWEGVLTGKGLSWGGSLIRPEATGYGLVYYVEHMINYASKGKESFAGKRVVVSGSGNVAQYAALKVIELGGKVVSLSDSKGSLVVANETDGFTPEEIYAIADLKVARRQLSSIFSEDAAEAKLFSAEKFKYIENVRPWLHVGKVDVALPCATQNEISGEEAKGLIDAGVKFVAEGSNMGSTQEAIDIFEADRTSKTDGSSVWYAPGKAANLGGVAVSGLEMAQNSARLSWTREEVDAKLKDIMKASFENGFETAKEFVPSSGNGELPSLVAGSNIAGFMKVAAAMKDQGDWW
;
A
#
# COMPACT_ATOMS: atom_id res chain seq x y z
N MET A 1 -58.78 3.00 6.78
CA MET A 1 -58.88 2.87 5.32
C MET A 1 -57.56 3.33 4.71
N THR A 2 -56.61 2.42 4.53
CA THR A 2 -55.35 2.69 3.83
C THR A 2 -55.46 2.02 2.48
N THR A 3 -55.63 2.83 1.45
CA THR A 3 -55.67 2.42 0.05
C THR A 3 -54.43 1.60 -0.28
N SER A 4 -54.65 0.37 -0.79
CA SER A 4 -53.62 -0.50 -1.37
C SER A 4 -52.90 0.26 -2.49
N GLY A 5 -51.79 0.93 -2.16
CA GLY A 5 -50.99 1.62 -3.14
C GLY A 5 -50.32 0.60 -4.04
N THR A 6 -50.68 0.57 -5.31
CA THR A 6 -49.93 -0.18 -6.33
C THR A 6 -48.53 0.42 -6.43
N TYR A 7 -47.54 -0.23 -5.80
CA TYR A 7 -46.12 0.12 -5.91
C TYR A 7 -45.61 -0.30 -7.29
N SER A 8 -45.94 0.52 -8.28
CA SER A 8 -45.48 0.41 -9.65
C SER A 8 -44.24 1.26 -9.91
N LEU A 9 -43.53 1.00 -11.00
CA LEU A 9 -42.52 1.94 -11.50
C LEU A 9 -43.10 3.32 -11.85
N SER A 10 -44.39 3.38 -12.18
CA SER A 10 -45.11 4.64 -12.40
C SER A 10 -45.52 5.34 -11.11
N SER A 11 -45.33 4.70 -9.95
CA SER A 11 -45.65 5.32 -8.66
C SER A 11 -44.61 6.38 -8.27
N THR A 12 -45.10 7.52 -7.82
CA THR A 12 -44.30 8.64 -7.35
C THR A 12 -44.53 8.91 -5.87
N ILE A 13 -43.55 9.51 -5.21
CA ILE A 13 -43.68 10.09 -3.87
C ILE A 13 -43.61 11.62 -3.96
N LYS A 14 -44.43 12.30 -3.15
CA LYS A 14 -44.44 13.77 -3.09
C LYS A 14 -43.36 14.24 -2.11
N LEU A 15 -42.42 15.04 -2.59
CA LEU A 15 -41.38 15.68 -1.78
C LEU A 15 -41.96 16.85 -0.98
N ALA A 16 -41.23 17.31 0.04
CA ALA A 16 -41.63 18.44 0.89
C ALA A 16 -41.95 19.73 0.10
N ASN A 17 -41.28 19.94 -1.03
CA ASN A 17 -41.52 21.08 -1.92
C ASN A 17 -42.66 20.85 -2.95
N GLY A 18 -43.37 19.72 -2.84
CA GLY A 18 -44.50 19.35 -3.69
C GLY A 18 -44.14 18.67 -5.03
N LYS A 19 -42.85 18.54 -5.37
CA LYS A 19 -42.41 17.82 -6.57
C LYS A 19 -42.63 16.32 -6.43
N LEU A 20 -42.87 15.65 -7.54
CA LEU A 20 -43.05 14.20 -7.61
C LEU A 20 -41.72 13.53 -7.95
N MET A 21 -41.32 12.55 -7.14
CA MET A 21 -40.10 11.75 -7.33
C MET A 21 -40.48 10.30 -7.62
N PRO A 22 -39.91 9.63 -8.65
CA PRO A 22 -40.13 8.21 -8.89
C PRO A 22 -39.73 7.36 -7.68
N ARG A 23 -40.56 6.40 -7.29
CA ARG A 23 -40.32 5.56 -6.10
C ARG A 23 -39.24 4.50 -6.28
N VAL A 24 -38.91 4.11 -7.51
CA VAL A 24 -37.80 3.21 -7.81
C VAL A 24 -36.91 3.89 -8.83
N GLN A 25 -35.62 3.98 -8.54
CA GLN A 25 -34.66 4.65 -9.43
C GLN A 25 -33.45 3.76 -9.70
N LEU A 26 -32.78 4.00 -10.82
CA LEU A 26 -31.56 3.28 -11.15
C LEU A 26 -30.35 4.02 -10.56
N GLY A 27 -29.66 3.39 -9.60
CA GLY A 27 -28.36 3.86 -9.15
C GLY A 27 -27.25 3.48 -10.13
N VAL A 28 -26.35 4.42 -10.45
CA VAL A 28 -25.21 4.21 -11.36
C VAL A 28 -23.85 4.29 -10.66
N TYR A 29 -23.79 4.00 -9.36
CA TYR A 29 -22.51 3.95 -8.64
C TYR A 29 -21.63 2.78 -9.10
N LEU A 30 -20.32 3.03 -9.22
CA LEU A 30 -19.30 2.06 -9.68
C LEU A 30 -19.68 1.36 -11.01
N THR A 31 -20.08 2.15 -12.00
CA THR A 31 -20.27 1.69 -13.39
C THR A 31 -19.36 2.48 -14.31
N SER A 32 -18.69 1.78 -15.23
CA SER A 32 -17.92 2.46 -16.28
C SER A 32 -18.83 3.30 -17.17
N GLY A 33 -18.29 4.26 -17.92
CA GLY A 33 -19.11 5.12 -18.78
C GLY A 33 -19.96 4.34 -19.79
N ARG A 34 -19.38 3.32 -20.44
CA ARG A 34 -20.10 2.46 -21.40
C ARG A 34 -21.21 1.65 -20.73
N GLU A 35 -20.94 1.09 -19.56
CA GLU A 35 -21.97 0.34 -18.80
C GLU A 35 -23.07 1.26 -18.31
N THR A 36 -22.74 2.50 -17.93
CA THR A 36 -23.71 3.51 -17.50
C THR A 36 -24.65 3.86 -18.64
N GLU A 37 -24.13 4.20 -19.82
CA GLU A 37 -24.97 4.51 -20.99
C GLU A 37 -25.92 3.36 -21.32
N ALA A 38 -25.40 2.12 -21.33
CA ALA A 38 -26.18 0.92 -21.62
C ALA A 38 -27.23 0.63 -20.54
N ALA A 39 -26.90 0.75 -19.26
CA ALA A 39 -27.82 0.52 -18.15
C ALA A 39 -28.96 1.54 -18.15
N VAL A 40 -28.64 2.84 -18.32
CA VAL A 40 -29.63 3.92 -18.41
C VAL A 40 -30.55 3.70 -19.61
N LYS A 41 -30.00 3.36 -20.77
CA LYS A 41 -30.81 3.03 -21.96
C LYS A 41 -31.76 1.86 -21.67
N ASN A 42 -31.24 0.74 -21.14
CA ASN A 42 -32.04 -0.44 -20.83
C ASN A 42 -33.13 -0.15 -19.80
N ALA A 43 -32.87 0.75 -18.85
CA ALA A 43 -33.82 1.15 -17.83
C ALA A 43 -34.92 2.07 -18.40
N LEU A 44 -34.60 2.94 -19.36
CA LEU A 44 -35.56 3.83 -20.04
C LEU A 44 -36.53 3.08 -20.96
N GLU A 45 -36.05 2.03 -21.64
CA GLU A 45 -36.83 1.21 -22.56
C GLU A 45 -38.14 0.71 -21.91
N ARG A 46 -39.23 0.64 -22.71
CA ARG A 46 -40.58 0.25 -22.25
C ARG A 46 -40.64 -1.01 -21.39
N GLN A 47 -39.71 -1.95 -21.58
CA GLN A 47 -39.66 -3.20 -20.82
C GLN A 47 -39.31 -2.97 -19.33
N ALA A 48 -38.45 -2.00 -19.04
CA ALA A 48 -38.05 -1.66 -17.67
C ALA A 48 -38.72 -0.38 -17.16
N GLY A 49 -38.93 0.64 -18.00
CA GLY A 49 -39.80 1.77 -17.68
C GLY A 49 -39.34 2.71 -16.55
N TYR A 50 -38.06 2.71 -16.17
CA TYR A 50 -37.53 3.62 -15.15
C TYR A 50 -37.63 5.08 -15.59
N ARG A 51 -37.93 5.96 -14.63
CA ARG A 51 -37.92 7.41 -14.81
C ARG A 51 -36.97 8.14 -13.85
N GLY A 52 -36.41 7.46 -12.85
CA GLY A 52 -35.43 8.04 -11.94
C GLY A 52 -34.02 7.47 -12.15
N PHE A 53 -33.01 8.35 -12.11
CA PHE A 53 -31.59 7.99 -12.25
C PHE A 53 -30.74 8.73 -11.22
N ASP A 54 -29.98 7.98 -10.43
CA ASP A 54 -29.14 8.51 -9.37
C ASP A 54 -27.65 8.42 -9.71
N SER A 55 -27.01 9.59 -9.80
CA SER A 55 -25.58 9.77 -10.02
C SER A 55 -24.96 10.67 -8.94
N ALA A 56 -23.69 11.00 -9.08
CA ALA A 56 -22.98 11.96 -8.26
C ALA A 56 -21.71 12.43 -8.99
N GLN A 57 -21.19 13.60 -8.62
CA GLN A 57 -19.91 14.10 -9.16
C GLN A 57 -18.75 13.12 -8.94
N MET A 58 -18.72 12.46 -7.78
CA MET A 58 -17.70 11.44 -7.46
C MET A 58 -17.79 10.18 -8.32
N TYR A 59 -18.91 9.94 -9.01
CA TYR A 59 -19.08 8.75 -9.84
C TYR A 59 -18.48 8.93 -11.24
N HIS A 60 -18.19 10.18 -11.61
CA HIS A 60 -17.62 10.56 -12.91
C HIS A 60 -18.41 10.02 -14.12
N ASN A 61 -19.74 9.91 -13.98
CA ASN A 61 -20.62 9.35 -15.01
C ASN A 61 -21.91 10.16 -15.28
N GLU A 62 -22.01 11.39 -14.76
CA GLU A 62 -23.15 12.29 -14.99
C GLU A 62 -23.39 12.56 -16.49
N LYS A 63 -22.29 12.68 -17.24
CA LYS A 63 -22.30 12.91 -18.68
C LYS A 63 -22.90 11.74 -19.45
N GLU A 64 -22.57 10.52 -19.05
CA GLU A 64 -23.06 9.30 -19.67
C GLU A 64 -24.54 9.06 -19.37
N VAL A 65 -24.99 9.38 -18.14
CA VAL A 65 -26.42 9.34 -17.81
C VAL A 65 -27.19 10.34 -18.66
N GLY A 66 -26.76 11.62 -18.65
CA GLY A 66 -27.44 12.67 -19.39
C GLY A 66 -27.46 12.45 -20.90
N ARG A 67 -26.34 12.04 -21.49
CA ARG A 67 -26.28 11.66 -22.91
C ARG A 67 -27.24 10.52 -23.25
N SER A 68 -27.32 9.50 -22.40
CA SER A 68 -28.20 8.35 -22.65
C SER A 68 -29.68 8.74 -22.58
N ILE A 69 -30.05 9.60 -21.62
CA ILE A 69 -31.39 10.19 -21.52
C ILE A 69 -31.72 11.01 -22.78
N LEU A 70 -30.86 11.96 -23.16
CA LEU A 70 -31.11 12.82 -24.33
C LEU A 70 -31.26 12.01 -25.62
N ARG A 71 -30.36 11.05 -25.86
CA ARG A 71 -30.44 10.15 -27.03
C ARG A 71 -31.72 9.32 -27.04
N PHE A 72 -32.18 8.88 -25.87
CA PHE A 72 -33.44 8.13 -25.77
C PHE A 72 -34.64 9.03 -26.08
N LEU A 73 -34.65 10.27 -25.56
CA LEU A 73 -35.71 11.25 -25.81
C LEU A 73 -35.77 11.68 -27.29
N GLU A 74 -34.62 11.71 -27.98
CA GLU A 74 -34.51 11.95 -29.43
C GLU A 74 -34.94 10.73 -30.28
N SER A 75 -34.98 9.52 -29.70
CA SER A 75 -35.26 8.30 -30.45
C SER A 75 -36.77 8.07 -30.67
N GLU A 76 -37.13 7.61 -31.88
CA GLU A 76 -38.50 7.17 -32.20
C GLU A 76 -38.77 5.72 -31.75
N LYS A 77 -37.72 4.90 -31.62
CA LYS A 77 -37.84 3.46 -31.38
C LYS A 77 -37.76 3.14 -29.88
N GLY A 78 -38.88 2.73 -29.30
CA GLY A 78 -38.95 2.24 -27.91
C GLY A 78 -39.20 3.32 -26.86
N LYS A 79 -39.32 4.60 -27.27
CA LYS A 79 -39.79 5.70 -26.42
C LYS A 79 -41.33 5.68 -26.32
N PRO A 80 -41.94 5.87 -25.14
CA PRO A 80 -43.37 6.14 -25.03
C PRO A 80 -43.75 7.49 -25.66
N ASP A 81 -44.93 7.56 -26.25
CA ASP A 81 -45.42 8.78 -26.89
C ASP A 81 -45.57 9.90 -25.85
N GLY A 82 -45.15 11.12 -26.22
CA GLY A 82 -45.22 12.28 -25.35
C GLY A 82 -44.17 12.35 -24.23
N LEU A 83 -43.24 11.40 -24.12
CA LEU A 83 -42.19 11.45 -23.10
C LEU A 83 -41.19 12.61 -23.36
N THR A 84 -41.03 13.47 -22.37
CA THR A 84 -40.18 14.67 -22.37
C THR A 84 -39.08 14.60 -21.30
N ARG A 85 -38.21 15.63 -21.25
CA ARG A 85 -37.16 15.74 -20.23
C ARG A 85 -37.77 15.88 -18.83
N GLU A 86 -38.89 16.57 -18.74
CA GLU A 86 -39.63 16.87 -17.51
C GLU A 86 -40.21 15.60 -16.85
N ASP A 87 -40.35 14.53 -17.61
CA ASP A 87 -40.80 13.21 -17.13
C ASP A 87 -39.67 12.34 -16.56
N ILE A 88 -38.40 12.79 -16.66
CA ILE A 88 -37.22 12.09 -16.16
C ILE A 88 -36.72 12.81 -14.91
N PHE A 89 -36.44 12.04 -13.85
CA PHE A 89 -35.90 12.54 -12.60
C PHE A 89 -34.40 12.18 -12.52
N PHE A 90 -33.53 13.17 -12.53
CA PHE A 90 -32.08 12.99 -12.42
C PHE A 90 -31.54 13.57 -11.10
N THR A 91 -30.86 12.73 -10.33
CA THR A 91 -30.20 13.10 -9.08
C THR A 91 -28.68 13.19 -9.28
N SER A 92 -28.07 14.25 -8.74
CA SER A 92 -26.62 14.34 -8.55
C SER A 92 -26.27 14.85 -7.16
N LYS A 93 -24.97 14.83 -6.81
CA LYS A 93 -24.48 15.14 -5.48
C LYS A 93 -23.15 15.87 -5.51
N LEU A 94 -22.99 16.83 -4.61
CA LEU A 94 -21.77 17.59 -4.36
C LEU A 94 -20.66 16.67 -3.85
N ALA A 95 -19.52 16.59 -4.54
CA ALA A 95 -18.42 15.70 -4.16
C ALA A 95 -17.83 16.02 -2.77
N SER A 96 -17.64 17.31 -2.46
CA SER A 96 -16.98 17.76 -1.23
C SER A 96 -17.56 19.07 -0.72
N ASN A 97 -17.71 19.19 0.60
CA ASN A 97 -18.12 20.44 1.25
C ASN A 97 -16.91 21.36 1.40
N VAL A 98 -16.87 22.44 0.62
CA VAL A 98 -15.71 23.36 0.55
C VAL A 98 -16.12 24.76 1.00
N SER A 99 -16.92 25.44 0.18
CA SER A 99 -17.43 26.79 0.42
C SER A 99 -18.68 27.04 -0.42
N TYR A 100 -19.35 28.16 -0.19
CA TYR A 100 -20.51 28.59 -0.99
C TYR A 100 -20.19 28.69 -2.50
N ASP A 101 -19.15 29.43 -2.89
CA ASP A 101 -18.82 29.67 -4.31
C ASP A 101 -18.40 28.39 -5.04
N ALA A 102 -17.61 27.56 -4.36
CA ALA A 102 -17.21 26.25 -4.89
C ALA A 102 -18.43 25.35 -5.13
N THR A 103 -19.43 25.41 -4.25
CA THR A 103 -20.68 24.67 -4.39
C THR A 103 -21.52 25.18 -5.55
N ARG A 104 -21.72 26.51 -5.69
CA ARG A 104 -22.42 27.10 -6.86
C ARG A 104 -21.73 26.70 -8.17
N GLN A 105 -20.40 26.75 -8.23
CA GLN A 105 -19.64 26.33 -9.40
C GLN A 105 -19.81 24.83 -9.69
N SER A 106 -19.82 23.99 -8.65
CA SER A 106 -19.97 22.54 -8.77
C SER A 106 -21.35 22.17 -9.32
N ILE A 107 -22.42 22.84 -8.87
CA ILE A 107 -23.78 22.65 -9.42
C ILE A 107 -23.80 22.96 -10.92
N LYS A 108 -23.24 24.09 -11.33
CA LYS A 108 -23.14 24.47 -12.75
C LYS A 108 -22.36 23.45 -13.57
N LYS A 109 -21.26 22.91 -13.02
CA LYS A 109 -20.48 21.83 -13.66
C LYS A 109 -21.32 20.56 -13.85
N SER A 110 -22.12 20.16 -12.87
CA SER A 110 -23.02 18.99 -12.99
C SER A 110 -24.12 19.20 -14.03
N ILE A 111 -24.70 20.40 -14.11
CA ILE A 111 -25.68 20.76 -15.15
C ILE A 111 -25.04 20.68 -16.53
N GLN A 112 -23.85 21.26 -16.69
CA GLN A 112 -23.10 21.22 -17.95
C GLN A 112 -22.68 19.79 -18.32
N ALA A 113 -22.20 19.01 -17.35
CA ALA A 113 -21.71 17.66 -17.57
C ALA A 113 -22.85 16.74 -18.04
N SER A 114 -24.00 16.77 -17.36
CA SER A 114 -25.18 16.00 -17.76
C SER A 114 -25.79 16.48 -19.08
N GLY A 115 -25.74 17.79 -19.36
CA GLY A 115 -26.36 18.38 -20.55
C GLY A 115 -27.89 18.41 -20.48
N LEU A 116 -28.48 18.12 -19.32
CA LEU A 116 -29.93 17.99 -19.12
C LEU A 116 -30.66 19.32 -18.87
N GLY A 117 -29.94 20.45 -18.91
CA GLY A 117 -30.45 21.80 -18.68
C GLY A 117 -30.62 22.17 -17.20
N TYR A 118 -31.09 21.24 -16.37
CA TYR A 118 -31.24 21.39 -14.91
C TYR A 118 -31.12 20.01 -14.23
N ILE A 119 -31.00 20.01 -12.89
CA ILE A 119 -30.97 18.78 -12.07
C ILE A 119 -32.24 18.69 -11.22
N ASP A 120 -32.89 17.53 -11.19
CA ASP A 120 -34.15 17.36 -10.46
C ASP A 120 -33.93 17.34 -8.94
N LEU A 121 -32.88 16.67 -8.48
CA LEU A 121 -32.46 16.63 -7.08
C LEU A 121 -30.94 16.78 -6.96
N PHE A 122 -30.48 17.72 -6.14
CA PHE A 122 -29.07 17.86 -5.83
C PHE A 122 -28.82 17.69 -4.33
N LEU A 123 -27.90 16.77 -3.99
CA LEU A 123 -27.62 16.41 -2.60
C LEU A 123 -26.24 16.88 -2.16
N ILE A 124 -26.10 17.24 -0.88
CA ILE A 124 -24.78 17.21 -0.23
C ILE A 124 -24.41 15.75 0.04
N HIS A 125 -23.34 15.23 -0.57
CA HIS A 125 -23.06 13.79 -0.59
C HIS A 125 -22.70 13.21 0.78
N SER A 126 -22.03 13.95 1.65
CA SER A 126 -21.65 13.48 2.98
C SER A 126 -21.61 14.62 4.00
N PRO A 127 -21.69 14.31 5.31
CA PRO A 127 -21.59 15.32 6.36
C PRO A 127 -20.16 15.83 6.62
N TYR A 128 -19.15 15.37 5.86
CA TYR A 128 -17.76 15.74 6.09
C TYR A 128 -17.46 17.22 5.78
N GLY A 129 -16.42 17.77 6.40
CA GLY A 129 -16.01 19.17 6.23
C GLY A 129 -16.41 20.10 7.37
N GLY A 130 -17.19 19.61 8.35
CA GLY A 130 -17.59 20.34 9.55
C GLY A 130 -18.78 21.27 9.32
N LYS A 131 -19.44 21.65 10.43
CA LYS A 131 -20.68 22.45 10.46
C LYS A 131 -20.66 23.68 9.55
N ALA A 132 -19.63 24.51 9.68
CA ALA A 132 -19.54 25.76 8.91
C ALA A 132 -19.61 25.53 7.40
N LYS A 133 -18.85 24.55 6.88
CA LYS A 133 -18.85 24.22 5.46
C LYS A 133 -20.16 23.58 5.01
N ARG A 134 -20.75 22.70 5.82
CA ARG A 134 -22.07 22.10 5.53
C ARG A 134 -23.13 23.18 5.33
N LEU A 135 -23.20 24.15 6.24
CA LEU A 135 -24.17 25.24 6.18
C LEU A 135 -23.91 26.22 5.02
N GLU A 136 -22.65 26.51 4.69
CA GLU A 136 -22.32 27.31 3.49
C GLU A 136 -22.71 26.61 2.20
N CYS A 137 -22.46 25.31 2.10
CA CYS A 137 -22.87 24.51 0.94
C CYS A 137 -24.39 24.42 0.87
N TRP A 138 -25.09 24.29 2.00
CA TRP A 138 -26.56 24.34 2.03
C TRP A 138 -27.11 25.65 1.49
N ARG A 139 -26.56 26.79 1.92
CA ARG A 139 -26.94 28.12 1.39
C ARG A 139 -26.77 28.19 -0.13
N ALA A 140 -25.71 27.60 -0.67
CA ALA A 140 -25.49 27.54 -2.11
C ALA A 140 -26.53 26.68 -2.85
N LEU A 141 -27.02 25.60 -2.22
CA LEU A 141 -28.12 24.79 -2.72
C LEU A 141 -29.45 25.57 -2.68
N GLU A 142 -29.72 26.32 -1.61
CA GLU A 142 -30.92 27.16 -1.52
C GLU A 142 -30.98 28.21 -2.64
N ASP A 143 -29.86 28.88 -2.90
CA ASP A 143 -29.78 29.89 -3.96
C ASP A 143 -29.84 29.22 -5.35
N ALA A 144 -29.23 28.04 -5.55
CA ALA A 144 -29.39 27.27 -6.79
C ALA A 144 -30.84 26.85 -7.06
N TYR A 145 -31.56 26.48 -6.00
CA TYR A 145 -32.98 26.13 -6.08
C TYR A 145 -33.82 27.34 -6.47
N LYS A 146 -33.55 28.50 -5.86
CA LYS A 146 -34.20 29.77 -6.19
C LYS A 146 -33.92 30.20 -7.64
N ASP A 147 -32.70 29.97 -8.12
CA ASP A 147 -32.27 30.26 -9.50
C ASP A 147 -32.78 29.21 -10.52
N GLU A 148 -33.60 28.24 -10.08
CA GLU A 148 -34.19 27.19 -10.91
C GLU A 148 -33.18 26.23 -11.60
N GLU A 149 -31.91 26.28 -11.19
CA GLU A 149 -30.85 25.39 -11.65
C GLU A 149 -31.06 23.95 -11.13
N ILE A 150 -31.65 23.82 -9.95
CA ILE A 150 -32.02 22.56 -9.31
C ILE A 150 -33.48 22.59 -8.82
N ARG A 151 -34.21 21.48 -8.93
CA ARG A 151 -35.66 21.43 -8.62
C ARG A 151 -36.01 20.91 -7.23
N ALA A 152 -35.06 20.29 -6.54
CA ALA A 152 -35.14 19.86 -5.15
C ALA A 152 -33.72 19.78 -4.56
N VAL A 153 -33.63 19.92 -3.24
CA VAL A 153 -32.38 19.87 -2.48
C VAL A 153 -32.47 18.83 -1.38
N GLY A 154 -31.36 18.22 -1.05
CA GLY A 154 -31.31 17.27 0.05
C GLY A 154 -29.90 16.97 0.51
N VAL A 155 -29.77 15.96 1.35
CA VAL A 155 -28.52 15.50 1.92
C VAL A 155 -28.36 14.00 1.68
N SER A 156 -27.15 13.50 1.81
CA SER A 156 -26.85 12.08 1.79
C SER A 156 -25.92 11.73 2.93
N ASN A 157 -26.20 10.58 3.54
CA ASN A 157 -25.50 10.05 4.69
C ASN A 157 -25.52 10.94 5.95
N TYR A 158 -26.58 11.73 6.12
CA TYR A 158 -26.74 12.55 7.33
C TYR A 158 -27.42 11.72 8.43
N GLY A 159 -26.74 11.58 9.58
CA GLY A 159 -27.36 11.16 10.83
C GLY A 159 -28.23 12.23 11.49
N ILE A 160 -28.95 11.83 12.54
CA ILE A 160 -29.91 12.68 13.28
C ILE A 160 -29.25 13.99 13.72
N LYS A 161 -28.04 13.95 14.28
CA LYS A 161 -27.31 15.15 14.71
C LYS A 161 -27.08 16.18 13.59
N HIS A 162 -26.81 15.70 12.37
CA HIS A 162 -26.57 16.56 11.21
C HIS A 162 -27.88 17.13 10.66
N LEU A 163 -28.96 16.34 10.68
CA LEU A 163 -30.29 16.81 10.30
C LEU A 163 -30.81 17.85 11.29
N GLN A 164 -30.72 17.59 12.60
CA GLN A 164 -31.08 18.55 13.65
C GLN A 164 -30.27 19.84 13.51
N GLU A 165 -28.96 19.74 13.24
CA GLU A 165 -28.11 20.91 12.97
C GLU A 165 -28.64 21.76 11.83
N LEU A 166 -29.00 21.14 10.71
CA LEU A 166 -29.52 21.84 9.54
C LEU A 166 -30.89 22.46 9.83
N LEU A 167 -31.82 21.70 10.39
CA LEU A 167 -33.17 22.16 10.69
C LEU A 167 -33.19 23.29 11.73
N ALA A 168 -32.27 23.27 12.70
CA ALA A 168 -32.12 24.34 13.69
C ALA A 168 -31.74 25.69 13.07
N THR A 169 -31.25 25.73 11.82
CA THR A 169 -30.98 26.98 11.10
C THR A 169 -32.23 27.62 10.49
N ASN A 170 -33.39 26.95 10.56
CA ASN A 170 -34.62 27.33 9.86
C ASN A 170 -34.36 27.59 8.36
N PRO A 171 -33.95 26.55 7.61
CA PRO A 171 -33.52 26.71 6.23
C PRO A 171 -34.66 27.26 5.37
N LYS A 172 -34.31 28.15 4.42
CA LYS A 172 -35.26 28.73 3.46
C LYS A 172 -35.86 27.67 2.55
N VAL A 173 -35.08 26.63 2.24
CA VAL A 173 -35.54 25.46 1.50
C VAL A 173 -35.36 24.24 2.40
N PHE A 174 -36.46 23.57 2.70
CA PHE A 174 -36.43 22.39 3.56
C PHE A 174 -35.76 21.20 2.84
N PRO A 175 -34.92 20.39 3.51
CA PRO A 175 -34.32 19.21 2.89
C PRO A 175 -35.39 18.21 2.46
N ALA A 176 -35.52 17.97 1.16
CA ALA A 176 -36.54 17.09 0.61
C ALA A 176 -36.19 15.61 0.76
N VAL A 177 -34.90 15.27 0.74
CA VAL A 177 -34.39 13.90 0.74
C VAL A 177 -33.19 13.76 1.67
N ASN A 178 -33.12 12.63 2.39
CA ASN A 178 -31.89 12.11 2.99
C ASN A 178 -31.59 10.75 2.38
N GLN A 179 -30.54 10.67 1.56
CA GLN A 179 -30.13 9.42 0.93
C GLN A 179 -29.16 8.65 1.84
N ILE A 180 -29.54 7.48 2.35
CA ILE A 180 -28.76 6.66 3.31
C ILE A 180 -28.70 5.19 2.89
N GLU A 181 -27.74 4.44 3.45
CA GLU A 181 -27.71 2.98 3.31
C GLU A 181 -28.79 2.38 4.21
N VAL A 182 -29.85 1.86 3.60
CA VAL A 182 -30.93 1.21 4.33
C VAL A 182 -31.46 -0.01 3.56
N HIS A 183 -31.54 -1.13 4.26
CA HIS A 183 -32.02 -2.43 3.77
C HIS A 183 -32.32 -3.34 4.98
N PRO A 184 -32.94 -4.53 4.84
CA PRO A 184 -33.33 -5.38 5.98
C PRO A 184 -32.22 -5.71 6.99
N PHE A 185 -30.95 -5.74 6.58
CA PHE A 185 -29.80 -6.04 7.45
C PHE A 185 -29.09 -4.79 8.04
N ASN A 186 -29.61 -3.59 7.77
CA ASN A 186 -29.14 -2.29 8.25
C ASN A 186 -30.32 -1.33 8.10
N THR A 187 -31.27 -1.37 9.05
CA THR A 187 -32.59 -0.73 8.87
C THR A 187 -32.55 0.76 9.15
N ARG A 188 -31.54 1.23 9.91
CA ARG A 188 -31.36 2.64 10.28
C ARG A 188 -32.63 3.25 10.87
N THR A 189 -33.39 2.47 11.64
CA THR A 189 -34.73 2.82 12.14
C THR A 189 -34.80 4.23 12.70
N GLU A 190 -33.90 4.60 13.62
CA GLU A 190 -33.93 5.92 14.25
C GLU A 190 -33.76 7.08 13.25
N ILE A 191 -32.89 6.92 12.24
CA ILE A 191 -32.67 7.95 11.21
C ILE A 191 -33.88 8.01 10.27
N ALA A 192 -34.42 6.86 9.90
CA ALA A 192 -35.55 6.77 8.99
C ALA A 192 -36.82 7.36 9.60
N GLU A 193 -37.12 7.02 10.85
CA GLU A 193 -38.23 7.59 11.64
C GLU A 193 -38.08 9.11 11.77
N PHE A 194 -36.88 9.59 12.16
CA PHE A 194 -36.62 11.02 12.25
C PHE A 194 -36.85 11.75 10.91
N CYS A 195 -36.42 11.15 9.79
CA CYS A 195 -36.67 11.72 8.46
C CYS A 195 -38.18 11.79 8.16
N GLN A 196 -38.92 10.71 8.40
CA GLN A 196 -40.36 10.63 8.15
C GLN A 196 -41.16 11.61 9.00
N GLU A 197 -40.86 11.73 10.30
CA GLU A 197 -41.50 12.69 11.22
C GLU A 197 -41.31 14.14 10.76
N ASN A 198 -40.18 14.43 10.11
CA ASN A 198 -39.85 15.75 9.58
C ASN A 198 -40.24 15.93 8.11
N GLY A 199 -40.92 14.96 7.48
CA GLY A 199 -41.32 15.05 6.08
C GLY A 199 -40.15 14.98 5.07
N ILE A 200 -39.01 14.43 5.48
CA ILE A 200 -37.82 14.18 4.65
C ILE A 200 -37.94 12.77 4.07
N VAL A 201 -37.90 12.63 2.75
CA VAL A 201 -37.96 11.31 2.10
C VAL A 201 -36.64 10.58 2.26
N VAL A 202 -36.70 9.32 2.69
CA VAL A 202 -35.54 8.42 2.74
C VAL A 202 -35.33 7.80 1.36
N GLU A 203 -34.17 8.07 0.76
CA GLU A 203 -33.74 7.42 -0.47
C GLU A 203 -32.69 6.36 -0.14
N ALA A 204 -33.00 5.10 -0.46
CA ALA A 204 -32.24 3.94 -0.01
C ALA A 204 -31.18 3.54 -1.04
N TYR A 205 -29.92 3.88 -0.79
CA TYR A 205 -28.81 3.34 -1.58
C TYR A 205 -28.39 1.96 -1.07
N ALA A 206 -27.78 1.18 -1.97
CA ALA A 206 -27.47 -0.23 -1.76
C ALA A 206 -28.64 -1.09 -1.21
N PRO A 207 -29.90 -0.90 -1.69
CA PRO A 207 -31.10 -1.52 -1.08
C PRO A 207 -31.12 -3.05 -1.14
N LEU A 208 -30.20 -3.66 -1.91
CA LEU A 208 -30.05 -5.09 -2.09
C LEU A 208 -28.91 -5.69 -1.23
N ALA A 209 -28.34 -4.92 -0.30
CA ALA A 209 -27.15 -5.29 0.48
C ALA A 209 -26.01 -5.85 -0.39
N ARG A 210 -25.84 -5.29 -1.60
CA ARG A 210 -24.90 -5.76 -2.65
C ARG A 210 -25.00 -7.26 -2.96
N ALA A 211 -26.17 -7.87 -2.75
CA ALA A 211 -26.45 -9.30 -2.84
C ALA A 211 -25.77 -10.20 -1.80
N TYR A 212 -25.10 -9.65 -0.78
CA TYR A 212 -24.43 -10.43 0.27
C TYR A 212 -25.37 -11.33 1.08
N ARG A 213 -26.66 -10.97 1.14
CA ARG A 213 -27.67 -11.66 1.96
C ARG A 213 -28.78 -12.34 1.15
N PHE A 214 -28.63 -12.49 -0.17
CA PHE A 214 -29.63 -13.15 -1.01
C PHE A 214 -29.83 -14.64 -0.68
N ARG A 215 -28.85 -15.28 -0.02
CA ARG A 215 -28.92 -16.68 0.43
C ARG A 215 -29.29 -16.82 1.91
N HIS A 216 -29.61 -15.72 2.60
CA HIS A 216 -30.04 -15.79 3.99
C HIS A 216 -31.31 -16.65 4.09
N PRO A 217 -31.40 -17.63 5.01
CA PRO A 217 -32.53 -18.57 5.07
C PRO A 217 -33.90 -17.88 5.09
N THR A 218 -34.03 -16.81 5.87
CA THR A 218 -35.25 -15.99 5.93
C THR A 218 -35.58 -15.35 4.59
N ILE A 219 -34.61 -14.72 3.91
CA ILE A 219 -34.81 -14.06 2.61
C ILE A 219 -35.21 -15.08 1.55
N VAL A 220 -34.56 -16.24 1.51
CA VAL A 220 -34.89 -17.32 0.57
C VAL A 220 -36.29 -17.88 0.84
N SER A 221 -36.63 -18.10 2.11
CA SER A 221 -37.95 -18.60 2.52
C SER A 221 -39.06 -17.63 2.13
N LEU A 222 -38.90 -16.34 2.43
CA LEU A 222 -39.87 -15.29 2.11
C LEU A 222 -39.97 -15.04 0.59
N ALA A 223 -38.85 -15.01 -0.12
CA ALA A 223 -38.85 -14.88 -1.58
C ALA A 223 -39.64 -16.02 -2.23
N LYS A 224 -39.51 -17.26 -1.71
CA LYS A 224 -40.32 -18.41 -2.13
C LYS A 224 -41.80 -18.23 -1.75
N LYS A 225 -42.11 -17.78 -0.53
CA LYS A 225 -43.50 -17.53 -0.05
C LYS A 225 -44.24 -16.57 -1.00
N TYR A 226 -43.56 -15.49 -1.42
CA TYR A 226 -44.15 -14.46 -2.29
C TYR A 226 -43.94 -14.70 -3.79
N GLY A 227 -43.32 -15.82 -4.19
CA GLY A 227 -43.08 -16.13 -5.60
C GLY A 227 -42.20 -15.10 -6.33
N CYS A 228 -41.27 -14.45 -5.62
CA CYS A 228 -40.42 -13.39 -6.17
C CYS A 228 -38.93 -13.72 -6.00
N THR A 229 -38.06 -12.91 -6.59
CA THR A 229 -36.61 -12.98 -6.34
C THR A 229 -36.24 -12.29 -5.02
N PRO A 230 -35.11 -12.67 -4.38
CA PRO A 230 -34.57 -11.94 -3.23
C PRO A 230 -34.41 -10.43 -3.48
N ALA A 231 -34.05 -10.05 -4.71
CA ALA A 231 -33.90 -8.64 -5.08
C ALA A 231 -35.26 -7.91 -5.06
N GLN A 232 -36.29 -8.49 -5.67
CA GLN A 232 -37.65 -7.92 -5.65
C GLN A 232 -38.19 -7.83 -4.22
N LEU A 233 -37.96 -8.84 -3.38
CA LEU A 233 -38.37 -8.82 -1.97
C LEU A 233 -37.75 -7.64 -1.21
N MET A 234 -36.44 -7.39 -1.37
CA MET A 234 -35.77 -6.28 -0.68
C MET A 234 -36.14 -4.90 -1.24
N VAL A 235 -36.41 -4.79 -2.54
CA VAL A 235 -36.99 -3.56 -3.12
C VAL A 235 -38.38 -3.32 -2.55
N ARG A 236 -39.22 -4.37 -2.46
CA ARG A 236 -40.58 -4.28 -1.93
C ARG A 236 -40.60 -3.90 -0.45
N TRP A 237 -39.68 -4.45 0.34
CA TRP A 237 -39.44 -4.04 1.74
C TRP A 237 -39.20 -2.53 1.85
N SER A 238 -38.28 -1.99 1.02
CA SER A 238 -37.98 -0.56 1.01
C SER A 238 -39.22 0.28 0.67
N LEU A 239 -39.99 -0.16 -0.34
CA LEU A 239 -41.18 0.55 -0.80
C LEU A 239 -42.30 0.59 0.25
N GLN A 240 -42.53 -0.52 0.97
CA GLN A 240 -43.56 -0.61 2.01
C GLN A 240 -43.19 0.16 3.28
N HIS A 241 -41.90 0.35 3.56
CA HIS A 241 -41.41 1.31 4.56
C HIS A 241 -41.49 2.78 4.09
N GLY A 242 -41.95 3.03 2.86
CA GLY A 242 -42.08 4.36 2.29
C GLY A 242 -40.78 4.96 1.74
N TYR A 243 -39.73 4.16 1.59
CA TYR A 243 -38.44 4.60 1.05
C TYR A 243 -38.44 4.61 -0.49
N VAL A 244 -37.43 5.26 -1.05
CA VAL A 244 -37.13 5.27 -2.49
C VAL A 244 -35.89 4.41 -2.77
N PRO A 245 -36.01 3.11 -3.12
CA PRO A 245 -34.86 2.26 -3.38
C PRO A 245 -34.13 2.57 -4.71
N LEU A 246 -32.81 2.47 -4.65
CA LEU A 246 -31.86 2.61 -5.76
C LEU A 246 -31.22 1.27 -6.19
N PRO A 247 -31.97 0.28 -6.71
CA PRO A 247 -31.38 -0.98 -7.14
C PRO A 247 -30.43 -0.78 -8.32
N LYS A 248 -29.14 -1.03 -8.12
CA LYS A 248 -28.11 -0.94 -9.15
C LYS A 248 -27.96 -2.23 -9.95
N SER A 249 -27.94 -2.12 -11.29
CA SER A 249 -27.55 -3.22 -12.18
C SER A 249 -27.06 -2.68 -13.52
N VAL A 250 -26.12 -3.39 -14.16
CA VAL A 250 -25.74 -3.19 -15.56
C VAL A 250 -26.27 -4.29 -16.48
N LYS A 251 -26.86 -5.35 -15.90
CA LYS A 251 -27.45 -6.47 -16.65
C LYS A 251 -28.92 -6.17 -16.93
N LYS A 252 -29.30 -6.16 -18.22
CA LYS A 252 -30.66 -5.85 -18.69
C LYS A 252 -31.74 -6.64 -17.95
N ASP A 253 -31.62 -7.97 -17.87
CA ASP A 253 -32.64 -8.81 -17.25
C ASP A 253 -32.86 -8.49 -15.76
N ARG A 254 -31.80 -8.09 -15.04
CA ARG A 254 -31.90 -7.66 -13.63
C ARG A 254 -32.51 -6.27 -13.50
N ILE A 255 -32.19 -5.35 -14.42
CA ILE A 255 -32.83 -4.02 -14.45
C ILE A 255 -34.34 -4.20 -14.62
N VAL A 256 -34.77 -5.04 -15.57
CA VAL A 256 -36.19 -5.36 -15.78
C VAL A 256 -36.80 -6.07 -14.56
N ALA A 257 -36.13 -7.05 -13.97
CA ALA A 257 -36.66 -7.78 -12.81
C ALA A 257 -36.81 -6.90 -11.56
N ASN A 258 -35.85 -6.02 -11.28
CA ASN A 258 -35.89 -5.10 -10.13
C ASN A 258 -37.03 -4.08 -10.23
N ALA A 259 -37.51 -3.86 -11.45
CA ALA A 259 -38.62 -2.99 -11.81
C ALA A 259 -40.00 -3.64 -11.55
N GLN A 260 -40.07 -4.97 -11.55
CA GLN A 260 -41.31 -5.74 -11.43
C GLN A 260 -41.63 -6.06 -9.96
N VAL A 261 -42.20 -5.10 -9.24
CA VAL A 261 -42.50 -5.21 -7.80
C VAL A 261 -43.99 -5.02 -7.44
N GLU A 262 -44.85 -4.99 -8.45
CA GLU A 262 -46.31 -4.78 -8.32
C GLU A 262 -47.09 -6.04 -7.92
N GLY A 263 -46.50 -7.23 -8.09
CA GLY A 263 -47.22 -8.50 -8.03
C GLY A 263 -47.42 -9.13 -6.65
N PHE A 264 -46.92 -8.51 -5.58
CA PHE A 264 -47.05 -9.05 -4.22
C PHE A 264 -46.92 -7.94 -3.17
N GLU A 265 -47.40 -8.21 -1.96
CA GLU A 265 -47.29 -7.35 -0.77
C GLU A 265 -46.79 -8.20 0.40
N ILE A 266 -45.77 -7.71 1.11
CA ILE A 266 -45.22 -8.37 2.28
C ILE A 266 -46.19 -8.10 3.44
N ASP A 267 -46.70 -9.16 4.06
CA ASP A 267 -47.60 -9.04 5.23
C ASP A 267 -46.85 -8.47 6.45
N SER A 268 -47.59 -7.97 7.44
CA SER A 268 -46.98 -7.28 8.59
C SER A 268 -46.05 -8.17 9.40
N ALA A 269 -46.38 -9.45 9.58
CA ALA A 269 -45.56 -10.38 10.36
C ALA A 269 -44.23 -10.70 9.66
N ASP A 270 -44.25 -10.82 8.33
CA ASP A 270 -43.04 -10.99 7.54
C ASP A 270 -42.23 -9.69 7.43
N MET A 271 -42.87 -8.52 7.45
CA MET A 271 -42.18 -7.23 7.53
C MET A 271 -41.40 -7.14 8.83
N ASP A 272 -42.05 -7.41 9.97
CA ASP A 272 -41.40 -7.47 11.30
C ASP A 272 -40.26 -8.49 11.31
N THR A 273 -40.46 -9.64 10.64
CA THR A 273 -39.41 -10.65 10.48
C THR A 273 -38.20 -10.13 9.70
N MET A 274 -38.43 -9.34 8.65
CA MET A 274 -37.36 -8.74 7.85
C MET A 274 -36.67 -7.58 8.59
N ASP A 275 -37.42 -6.79 9.36
CA ASP A 275 -36.89 -5.70 10.19
C ASP A 275 -36.01 -6.25 11.33
N GLY A 276 -36.36 -7.43 11.86
CA GLY A 276 -35.56 -8.16 12.84
C GLY A 276 -34.26 -8.77 12.29
N LEU A 277 -33.95 -8.60 11.00
CA LEU A 277 -32.68 -9.05 10.41
C LEU A 277 -31.55 -8.02 10.57
N ASP A 278 -31.81 -6.87 11.18
CA ASP A 278 -30.80 -5.83 11.36
C ASP A 278 -29.60 -6.36 12.17
N GLU A 279 -28.43 -6.34 11.54
CA GLU A 279 -27.15 -6.69 12.17
C GLU A 279 -26.13 -5.54 12.11
N TYR A 280 -26.58 -4.36 11.66
CA TYR A 280 -25.78 -3.20 11.31
C TYR A 280 -24.82 -3.48 10.14
N LEU A 281 -25.31 -4.17 9.10
CA LEU A 281 -24.51 -4.52 7.92
C LEU A 281 -24.33 -3.30 7.00
N VAL A 282 -23.23 -2.58 7.17
CA VAL A 282 -22.77 -1.55 6.23
C VAL A 282 -22.03 -2.21 5.07
N THR A 283 -22.49 -2.01 3.84
CA THR A 283 -21.92 -2.64 2.62
C THR A 283 -21.08 -1.69 1.77
N ASP A 284 -21.13 -0.38 2.05
CA ASP A 284 -20.28 0.62 1.41
C ASP A 284 -19.42 1.38 2.43
N TRP A 285 -19.98 2.38 3.09
CA TRP A 285 -19.31 3.26 4.03
C TRP A 285 -20.33 3.83 5.03
N ASP A 286 -19.87 4.21 6.23
CA ASP A 286 -20.75 4.79 7.26
C ASP A 286 -20.19 6.12 7.78
N PRO A 287 -20.64 7.26 7.23
CA PRO A 287 -20.22 8.58 7.67
C PRO A 287 -21.20 9.23 8.65
N VAL A 288 -22.24 8.50 9.10
CA VAL A 288 -23.34 9.03 9.92
C VAL A 288 -22.86 9.43 11.32
N ASP A 289 -21.99 8.60 11.92
CA ASP A 289 -21.64 8.69 13.35
C ASP A 289 -20.15 8.77 13.69
N ARG A 290 -19.28 9.10 12.72
CA ARG A 290 -17.90 9.46 13.09
C ARG A 290 -17.96 10.58 14.12
N HIS A 291 -17.40 10.31 15.30
CA HIS A 291 -17.16 11.32 16.32
C HIS A 291 -16.28 12.38 15.66
N GLU A 292 -16.82 13.60 15.47
CA GLU A 292 -15.98 14.77 15.30
C GLU A 292 -15.17 14.87 16.60
N TRP A 293 -13.95 14.32 16.61
CA TRP A 293 -13.07 14.38 17.75
C TRP A 293 -12.93 15.85 18.13
N SER A 294 -13.46 16.25 19.29
CA SER A 294 -13.13 17.55 19.83
C SER A 294 -11.60 17.62 19.98
N PRO A 295 -10.95 18.79 19.83
CA PRO A 295 -9.53 18.94 20.09
C PRO A 295 -9.10 18.46 21.49
N LEU A 296 -10.04 18.38 22.44
CA LEU A 296 -9.82 17.80 23.77
C LEU A 296 -9.72 16.26 23.74
N CYS A 297 -10.44 15.57 22.86
CA CYS A 297 -10.42 14.11 22.80
C CYS A 297 -9.19 13.57 22.04
N ILE A 298 -8.58 14.36 21.16
CA ILE A 298 -7.24 14.06 20.58
C ILE A 298 -6.15 14.03 21.69
N LYS A 299 -6.39 14.70 22.83
CA LYS A 299 -5.52 14.64 24.00
C LYS A 299 -5.82 13.47 24.96
N TYR A 300 -6.99 12.84 24.84
CA TYR A 300 -7.43 11.78 25.77
C TYR A 300 -7.33 10.37 25.18
N ILE A 301 -7.22 10.20 23.86
CA ILE A 301 -7.05 8.89 23.21
C ILE A 301 -5.60 8.43 23.08
N THR A 302 -4.64 9.33 23.28
CA THR A 302 -3.23 8.94 23.41
C THR A 302 -2.88 8.38 24.78
N THR A 303 -3.84 8.23 25.71
CA THR A 303 -3.49 7.93 27.12
C THR A 303 -4.31 6.85 27.82
N TYR A 304 -5.39 6.31 27.24
CA TYR A 304 -6.30 5.43 28.01
C TYR A 304 -6.86 4.17 27.32
N ASP A 305 -6.30 3.69 26.20
CA ASP A 305 -6.76 2.41 25.60
C ASP A 305 -5.82 1.21 25.83
N THR A 306 -4.70 1.41 26.53
CA THR A 306 -3.78 0.34 26.93
C THR A 306 -3.94 -0.09 28.39
N TYR A 307 -4.68 0.64 29.23
CA TYR A 307 -4.81 0.31 30.66
C TYR A 307 -6.02 -0.55 31.02
N CYS A 308 -7.13 -0.51 30.26
CA CYS A 308 -8.33 -1.31 30.57
C CYS A 308 -8.24 -2.77 30.07
N ALA A 309 -7.60 -3.02 28.91
CA ALA A 309 -7.42 -4.38 28.41
C ALA A 309 -6.37 -5.16 29.25
N TYR A 310 -5.32 -4.49 29.72
CA TYR A 310 -4.29 -5.12 30.57
C TYR A 310 -4.77 -5.39 32.00
N SER A 311 -5.63 -4.54 32.56
CA SER A 311 -6.15 -4.75 33.93
C SER A 311 -7.16 -5.89 34.00
N LEU A 312 -8.05 -6.04 33.02
CA LEU A 312 -8.98 -7.18 32.96
C LEU A 312 -8.27 -8.51 32.69
N TYR A 313 -7.27 -8.54 31.80
CA TYR A 313 -6.50 -9.76 31.51
C TYR A 313 -5.62 -10.18 32.69
N THR A 314 -5.02 -9.22 33.39
CA THR A 314 -4.19 -9.51 34.59
C THR A 314 -5.05 -10.00 35.76
N VAL A 315 -6.25 -9.45 35.95
CA VAL A 315 -7.21 -9.94 36.95
C VAL A 315 -7.71 -11.34 36.57
N PHE A 316 -8.00 -11.62 35.30
CA PHE A 316 -8.38 -12.96 34.84
C PHE A 316 -7.24 -13.98 35.02
N CYS A 317 -6.00 -13.60 34.71
CA CYS A 317 -4.83 -14.46 34.90
C CYS A 317 -4.49 -14.70 36.37
N LEU A 318 -4.67 -13.71 37.25
CA LEU A 318 -4.49 -13.89 38.70
C LEU A 318 -5.58 -14.75 39.33
N ILE A 319 -6.84 -14.61 38.86
CA ILE A 319 -7.96 -15.48 39.25
C ILE A 319 -7.72 -16.91 38.75
N TRP A 320 -7.34 -17.09 37.49
CA TRP A 320 -7.01 -18.39 36.91
C TRP A 320 -5.82 -19.05 37.60
N TRP A 321 -4.75 -18.31 37.87
CA TRP A 321 -3.57 -18.80 38.58
C TRP A 321 -3.90 -19.23 40.01
N ARG A 322 -4.79 -18.51 40.72
CA ARG A 322 -5.21 -18.86 42.08
C ARG A 322 -6.23 -20.01 42.11
N ILE A 323 -7.04 -20.17 41.07
CA ILE A 323 -7.94 -21.33 40.87
C ILE A 323 -7.13 -22.61 40.60
N CYS A 324 -6.10 -22.54 39.75
CA CYS A 324 -5.25 -23.69 39.43
C CYS A 324 -4.32 -24.11 40.60
N THR A 325 -4.04 -23.23 41.56
CA THR A 325 -3.09 -23.50 42.66
C THR A 325 -3.74 -23.91 43.98
N ASN A 326 -5.06 -23.66 44.19
CA ASN A 326 -5.72 -23.91 45.49
C ASN A 326 -6.91 -24.90 45.46
N GLY A 327 -7.02 -25.76 44.45
CA GLY A 327 -7.81 -27.00 44.55
C GLY A 327 -9.31 -26.84 44.82
N TYR A 328 -9.97 -25.81 44.27
CA TYR A 328 -11.43 -25.72 44.32
C TYR A 328 -12.04 -26.57 43.18
N GLY A 329 -12.74 -27.65 43.54
CA GLY A 329 -13.47 -28.51 42.61
C GLY A 329 -14.77 -27.86 42.14
N TRP A 330 -15.00 -27.85 40.83
CA TRP A 330 -16.23 -27.34 40.21
C TRP A 330 -17.16 -28.49 39.85
N THR A 331 -18.48 -28.26 39.93
CA THR A 331 -19.48 -29.23 39.47
C THR A 331 -19.92 -28.94 38.02
N ASP A 332 -20.46 -29.93 37.32
CA ASP A 332 -20.91 -29.79 35.91
C ASP A 332 -21.92 -28.65 35.70
N LYS A 333 -22.66 -28.26 36.74
CA LYS A 333 -23.59 -27.12 36.70
C LYS A 333 -22.86 -25.77 36.54
N ASP A 334 -21.70 -25.63 37.16
CA ASP A 334 -20.91 -24.41 37.13
C ASP A 334 -20.24 -24.21 35.75
N MET A 335 -19.85 -25.33 35.12
CA MET A 335 -19.28 -25.35 33.77
C MET A 335 -20.35 -25.08 32.69
N HIS A 336 -21.57 -25.60 32.87
CA HIS A 336 -22.69 -25.31 31.96
C HIS A 336 -23.18 -23.85 32.03
N ALA A 337 -23.04 -23.17 33.16
CA ALA A 337 -23.38 -21.76 33.29
C ALA A 337 -22.40 -20.85 32.50
N ILE A 338 -21.11 -21.21 32.48
CA ILE A 338 -20.07 -20.50 31.71
C ILE A 338 -20.20 -20.76 30.20
N ILE A 339 -20.54 -21.99 29.81
CA ILE A 339 -20.75 -22.33 28.39
C ILE A 339 -21.99 -21.60 27.84
N ARG A 340 -23.05 -21.43 28.64
CA ARG A 340 -24.23 -20.64 28.22
C ARG A 340 -23.94 -19.13 28.12
N SER A 341 -23.00 -18.58 28.88
CA SER A 341 -22.62 -17.17 28.76
C SER A 341 -21.66 -16.90 27.60
N GLN A 342 -20.85 -17.89 27.18
CA GLN A 342 -20.01 -17.80 25.98
C GLN A 342 -20.78 -18.03 24.66
N ALA A 343 -22.00 -18.54 24.70
CA ALA A 343 -22.87 -18.68 23.53
C ALA A 343 -23.53 -17.37 23.07
N LEU A 344 -23.30 -16.26 23.79
CA LEU A 344 -23.67 -14.90 23.38
C LEU A 344 -22.40 -14.17 22.92
N TYR A 345 -22.21 -14.03 21.60
CA TYR A 345 -21.12 -13.25 21.00
C TYR A 345 -21.28 -11.73 21.30
N PRO A 346 -20.20 -10.94 21.25
CA PRO A 346 -19.98 -9.80 22.12
C PRO A 346 -20.61 -8.52 21.55
N ARG A 347 -21.68 -8.01 22.15
CA ARG A 347 -22.14 -6.64 21.87
C ARG A 347 -22.56 -5.78 23.05
N ASP A 348 -22.49 -6.25 24.30
CA ASP A 348 -22.75 -5.39 25.46
C ASP A 348 -21.71 -5.55 26.57
N HIS A 349 -20.59 -4.82 26.43
CA HIS A 349 -19.57 -4.72 27.48
C HIS A 349 -20.12 -4.16 28.80
N LEU A 350 -21.20 -3.36 28.78
CA LEU A 350 -21.85 -2.81 29.97
C LEU A 350 -22.68 -3.84 30.76
N PHE A 351 -23.33 -4.79 30.07
CA PHE A 351 -24.15 -5.81 30.73
C PHE A 351 -23.28 -6.86 31.45
N CYS A 352 -22.19 -7.28 30.79
CA CYS A 352 -21.19 -8.17 31.38
C CYS A 352 -20.52 -7.52 32.61
N MET A 353 -20.21 -6.21 32.54
CA MET A 353 -19.58 -5.49 33.65
C MET A 353 -20.54 -5.34 34.85
N SER A 354 -21.82 -5.05 34.62
CA SER A 354 -22.81 -4.94 35.71
C SER A 354 -23.12 -6.30 36.36
N PHE A 355 -23.04 -7.40 35.61
CA PHE A 355 -23.22 -8.76 36.14
C PHE A 355 -21.99 -9.24 36.92
N CYS A 356 -20.78 -8.99 36.40
CA CYS A 356 -19.52 -9.28 37.11
C CYS A 356 -19.36 -8.43 38.37
N ILE A 357 -19.74 -7.15 38.35
CA ILE A 357 -19.74 -6.27 39.54
C ILE A 357 -20.74 -6.77 40.59
N LYS A 358 -21.92 -7.30 40.20
CA LYS A 358 -22.87 -7.90 41.15
C LYS A 358 -22.33 -9.17 41.81
N ILE A 359 -21.63 -10.03 41.05
CA ILE A 359 -21.00 -11.26 41.59
C ILE A 359 -19.79 -10.93 42.48
N LEU A 360 -18.99 -9.92 42.10
CA LEU A 360 -17.85 -9.45 42.89
C LEU A 360 -18.31 -8.79 44.21
N ASN A 361 -19.36 -7.96 44.16
CA ASN A 361 -19.92 -7.32 45.37
C ASN A 361 -20.59 -8.31 46.33
N GLN A 362 -21.14 -9.43 45.84
CA GLN A 362 -21.76 -10.43 46.71
C GLN A 362 -20.75 -11.37 47.40
N ASN A 363 -19.54 -11.53 46.86
CA ASN A 363 -18.55 -12.49 47.39
C ASN A 363 -17.31 -11.86 48.06
N PHE A 364 -16.94 -10.60 47.76
CA PHE A 364 -15.71 -9.98 48.29
C PHE A 364 -15.90 -8.99 49.45
N ALA A 365 -17.13 -8.76 49.90
CA ALA A 365 -17.42 -7.83 51.00
C ALA A 365 -16.95 -8.28 52.40
N ARG A 366 -16.19 -9.39 52.51
CA ARG A 366 -15.76 -9.96 53.80
C ARG A 366 -14.25 -10.20 53.92
N ASP A 367 -13.43 -9.75 52.96
CA ASP A 367 -11.97 -9.94 53.03
C ASP A 367 -11.28 -8.78 53.81
N PRO A 368 -10.67 -9.05 54.99
CA PRO A 368 -10.05 -8.03 55.83
C PRO A 368 -8.81 -7.35 55.22
N TRP A 369 -8.20 -7.94 54.19
CA TRP A 369 -6.96 -7.40 53.61
C TRP A 369 -7.19 -6.18 52.71
N ILE A 370 -8.38 -6.07 52.10
CA ILE A 370 -8.71 -4.96 51.19
C ILE A 370 -9.13 -3.69 51.95
N GLN A 371 -9.64 -3.81 53.18
CA GLN A 371 -10.09 -2.65 53.97
C GLN A 371 -8.96 -1.79 54.55
N THR A 372 -7.72 -2.30 54.62
CA THR A 372 -6.58 -1.60 55.22
C THR A 372 -5.83 -0.67 54.26
N GLN A 373 -6.03 -0.79 52.94
CA GLN A 373 -5.27 -0.05 51.93
C GLN A 373 -5.95 1.25 51.44
N LEU A 374 -7.15 1.57 51.92
CA LEU A 374 -7.89 2.77 51.49
C LEU A 374 -8.24 3.67 52.68
N ARG A 375 -7.29 4.49 53.13
CA ARG A 375 -7.56 5.72 53.92
C ARG A 375 -6.64 6.86 53.48
N PRO A 376 -7.14 8.09 53.29
CA PRO A 376 -6.32 9.27 52.99
C PRO A 376 -6.13 10.21 54.20
N SER A 377 -4.91 10.70 54.42
CA SER A 377 -4.60 11.94 55.17
C SER A 377 -3.20 12.44 54.79
N ALA A 378 -3.05 13.54 54.05
CA ALA A 378 -2.84 14.92 54.51
C ALA A 378 -1.54 15.13 55.31
N TYR A 379 -0.61 15.96 54.79
CA TYR A 379 0.19 17.02 55.46
C TYR A 379 1.45 17.39 54.63
N LEU A 380 1.52 18.66 54.16
CA LEU A 380 2.77 19.43 53.93
C LEU A 380 3.23 20.00 55.30
N PRO A 381 4.49 20.45 55.58
CA PRO A 381 5.36 21.26 54.68
C PRO A 381 6.93 21.16 54.83
N SER A 382 7.62 21.88 53.93
CA SER A 382 8.79 22.78 54.14
C SER A 382 10.27 22.32 54.36
N PHE A 383 11.12 22.89 53.48
CA PHE A 383 12.40 23.63 53.70
C PHE A 383 13.81 22.97 53.74
N LEU A 384 14.66 23.58 52.89
CA LEU A 384 16.09 24.00 53.03
C LEU A 384 17.27 23.01 52.91
N VAL A 385 18.01 23.20 51.79
CA VAL A 385 19.46 23.52 51.65
C VAL A 385 20.52 22.54 52.18
N GLY A 386 21.40 22.11 51.26
CA GLY A 386 22.77 21.65 51.55
C GLY A 386 23.57 21.35 50.28
N ARG A 387 24.66 22.09 50.05
CA ARG A 387 25.57 22.03 48.88
C ARG A 387 26.66 20.95 49.02
N LEU A 388 26.98 20.29 47.88
CA LEU A 388 28.32 19.87 47.33
C LEU A 388 29.22 18.91 48.17
N PRO A 389 30.20 18.16 47.57
CA PRO A 389 30.92 18.40 46.31
C PRO A 389 31.17 17.19 45.37
N VAL A 390 31.67 17.50 44.16
CA VAL A 390 32.26 16.57 43.16
C VAL A 390 33.80 16.57 43.36
N PRO A 391 34.48 15.42 43.36
CA PRO A 391 35.44 15.08 42.28
C PRO A 391 35.46 13.54 42.01
N GLY A 392 35.82 12.95 40.88
CA GLY A 392 36.51 13.34 39.65
C GLY A 392 36.92 12.04 38.92
N ALA A 393 36.85 12.06 37.59
CA ALA A 393 37.62 11.28 36.61
C ALA A 393 37.52 9.72 36.50
N LEU A 394 37.40 9.29 35.23
CA LEU A 394 37.94 8.07 34.58
C LEU A 394 37.10 6.77 34.56
N LEU A 395 36.39 6.53 33.45
CA LEU A 395 36.66 5.50 32.39
C LEU A 395 35.38 5.14 31.60
N PRO A 396 35.50 4.71 30.32
CA PRO A 396 34.36 4.63 29.41
C PRO A 396 33.46 3.46 29.76
N HIS A 397 32.17 3.73 29.93
CA HIS A 397 31.18 2.67 30.02
C HIS A 397 31.08 1.96 28.67
N ASN A 398 31.71 0.78 28.62
CA ASN A 398 31.28 -0.36 27.80
C ASN A 398 29.77 -0.55 28.00
N THR A 399 28.94 -0.05 27.08
CA THR A 399 27.53 -0.43 26.99
C THR A 399 27.41 -1.71 26.17
N THR A 400 27.88 -2.81 26.74
CA THR A 400 27.47 -4.17 26.36
C THR A 400 27.08 -4.91 27.63
N SER A 401 25.80 -4.79 27.99
CA SER A 401 25.08 -5.54 29.02
C SER A 401 23.70 -4.88 29.16
N THR A 402 22.54 -5.54 29.15
CA THR A 402 22.20 -6.96 29.23
C THR A 402 20.70 -7.10 28.90
N MET A 403 20.35 -8.23 28.25
CA MET A 403 19.01 -8.80 28.06
C MET A 403 17.95 -7.92 27.38
N SER A 404 18.04 -7.81 26.05
CA SER A 404 16.84 -7.53 25.26
C SER A 404 15.96 -8.79 25.26
N ASN A 405 14.70 -8.69 25.67
CA ASN A 405 13.66 -9.69 25.36
C ASN A 405 13.37 -9.82 23.84
N LEU A 406 14.24 -9.25 23.00
CA LEU A 406 14.12 -9.26 21.55
C LEU A 406 14.81 -10.51 21.01
N PRO A 407 14.18 -11.22 20.06
CA PRO A 407 14.82 -12.32 19.36
C PRO A 407 16.07 -11.83 18.63
N SER A 408 17.08 -12.69 18.53
CA SER A 408 18.30 -12.37 17.77
C SER A 408 17.95 -12.20 16.29
N GLU A 409 18.43 -11.10 15.70
CA GLU A 409 18.22 -10.77 14.30
C GLU A 409 19.57 -10.45 13.66
N PRO A 410 20.45 -11.45 13.46
CA PRO A 410 21.88 -11.22 13.19
C PRO A 410 22.12 -10.42 11.91
N GLU A 411 21.35 -10.68 10.84
CA GLU A 411 21.44 -9.92 9.59
C GLU A 411 21.05 -8.45 9.77
N PHE A 412 19.99 -8.18 10.54
CA PHE A 412 19.53 -6.81 10.80
C PHE A 412 20.49 -6.06 11.74
N GLU A 413 20.95 -6.72 12.80
CA GLU A 413 21.92 -6.18 13.74
C GLU A 413 23.24 -5.80 13.05
N GLN A 414 23.68 -6.59 12.07
CA GLN A 414 24.87 -6.29 11.28
C GLN A 414 24.69 -4.98 10.49
N ALA A 415 23.60 -4.86 9.73
CA ALA A 415 23.35 -3.65 8.93
C ALA A 415 23.13 -2.40 9.78
N TYR A 416 22.47 -2.53 10.93
CA TYR A 416 22.35 -1.43 11.89
C TYR A 416 23.73 -0.98 12.40
N LYS A 417 24.58 -1.93 12.82
CA LYS A 417 25.93 -1.62 13.34
C LYS A 417 26.81 -0.97 12.28
N GLU A 418 26.73 -1.40 11.02
CA GLU A 418 27.48 -0.79 9.90
C GLU A 418 27.09 0.68 9.69
N LEU A 419 25.79 0.99 9.64
CA LEU A 419 25.32 2.36 9.48
C LEU A 419 25.65 3.21 10.72
N ALA A 420 25.37 2.70 11.91
CA ALA A 420 25.60 3.41 13.16
C ALA A 420 27.08 3.78 13.33
N SER A 421 27.99 2.82 13.10
CA SER A 421 29.43 3.08 13.20
C SER A 421 29.89 4.12 12.18
N THR A 422 29.39 4.05 10.94
CA THR A 422 29.69 5.04 9.90
C THR A 422 29.32 6.46 10.34
N ILE A 423 28.11 6.62 10.89
CA ILE A 423 27.60 7.94 11.29
C ILE A 423 28.31 8.43 12.55
N GLU A 424 28.55 7.55 13.54
CA GLU A 424 29.23 7.90 14.79
C GLU A 424 30.69 8.30 14.58
N ASN A 425 31.38 7.68 13.62
CA ASN A 425 32.76 8.00 13.26
C ASN A 425 32.87 9.26 12.36
N SER A 426 31.73 9.84 11.96
CA SER A 426 31.69 11.08 11.16
C SER A 426 31.49 12.32 12.04
N SER A 427 31.64 13.50 11.45
CA SER A 427 31.29 14.77 12.10
C SER A 427 29.78 15.09 12.08
N LEU A 428 28.93 14.20 11.54
CA LEU A 428 27.48 14.46 11.39
C LEU A 428 26.84 14.83 12.72
N PHE A 429 27.00 14.02 13.77
CA PHE A 429 26.39 14.29 15.07
C PHE A 429 27.08 15.40 15.86
N GLN A 430 28.24 15.87 15.41
CA GLN A 430 28.87 17.07 15.97
C GLN A 430 28.18 18.33 15.41
N LYS A 431 27.88 18.35 14.10
CA LYS A 431 27.17 19.46 13.44
C LYS A 431 25.65 19.42 13.67
N HIS A 432 25.07 18.22 13.71
CA HIS A 432 23.63 17.95 13.83
C HIS A 432 23.36 16.94 14.96
N PRO A 433 23.59 17.30 16.24
CA PRO A 433 23.42 16.39 17.37
C PRO A 433 21.99 15.86 17.50
N GLU A 434 20.99 16.60 17.01
CA GLU A 434 19.59 16.17 17.06
C GLU A 434 19.30 14.93 16.20
N TYR A 435 20.10 14.67 15.16
CA TYR A 435 19.89 13.51 14.28
C TYR A 435 20.21 12.18 14.96
N ARG A 436 20.82 12.17 16.15
CA ARG A 436 20.93 10.94 16.95
C ARG A 436 19.56 10.33 17.28
N LYS A 437 18.54 11.18 17.44
CA LYS A 437 17.15 10.73 17.65
C LYS A 437 16.61 10.02 16.42
N ALA A 438 16.94 10.52 15.22
CA ALA A 438 16.53 9.92 13.95
C ALA A 438 16.97 8.46 13.83
N LEU A 439 18.22 8.16 14.15
CA LEU A 439 18.77 6.80 14.06
C LEU A 439 18.03 5.83 14.98
N LYS A 440 17.65 6.28 16.18
CA LYS A 440 16.84 5.49 17.12
C LYS A 440 15.46 5.19 16.54
N VAL A 441 14.79 6.17 15.93
CA VAL A 441 13.46 5.98 15.34
C VAL A 441 13.53 5.13 14.07
N ALA A 442 14.43 5.45 13.15
CA ALA A 442 14.58 4.77 11.85
C ALA A 442 15.07 3.31 11.96
N SER A 443 15.58 2.89 13.13
CA SER A 443 15.95 1.48 13.37
C SER A 443 14.77 0.58 13.75
N ILE A 444 13.60 1.16 14.04
CA ILE A 444 12.38 0.42 14.32
C ILE A 444 11.44 0.56 13.10
N PRO A 445 11.04 -0.54 12.44
CA PRO A 445 10.07 -0.45 11.35
C PRO A 445 8.76 0.20 11.80
N GLU A 446 8.22 1.11 10.99
CA GLU A 446 6.89 1.69 11.23
C GLU A 446 5.80 0.61 11.31
N ARG A 447 5.94 -0.47 10.53
CA ARG A 447 5.01 -1.60 10.58
C ARG A 447 5.65 -2.91 10.11
N ILE A 448 5.31 -4.00 10.80
CA ILE A 448 5.63 -5.37 10.37
C ILE A 448 4.33 -6.14 10.28
N ILE A 449 4.09 -6.75 9.12
CA ILE A 449 2.94 -7.60 8.88
C ILE A 449 3.47 -9.00 8.58
N GLN A 450 3.18 -9.95 9.47
CA GLN A 450 3.47 -11.37 9.27
C GLN A 450 2.14 -12.12 9.16
N PHE A 451 2.01 -12.97 8.14
CA PHE A 451 0.75 -13.65 7.85
C PHE A 451 0.97 -15.07 7.32
N ARG A 452 -0.05 -15.91 7.48
CA ARG A 452 -0.06 -17.28 6.97
C ARG A 452 -0.52 -17.29 5.51
N VAL A 453 0.13 -18.09 4.68
CA VAL A 453 -0.22 -18.30 3.26
C VAL A 453 -0.55 -19.77 3.08
N VAL A 454 -1.83 -20.08 2.89
CA VAL A 454 -2.31 -21.44 2.65
C VAL A 454 -2.62 -21.60 1.17
N TRP A 455 -2.10 -22.64 0.54
CA TRP A 455 -2.29 -22.91 -0.87
C TRP A 455 -2.29 -24.42 -1.12
N GLU A 456 -2.71 -24.83 -2.30
CA GLU A 456 -2.82 -26.25 -2.68
C GLU A 456 -1.81 -26.52 -3.80
N ASP A 457 -1.04 -27.60 -3.71
CA ASP A 457 -0.10 -27.98 -4.76
C ASP A 457 -0.79 -28.64 -5.97
N ASP A 458 -0.03 -29.13 -6.95
CA ASP A 458 -0.63 -29.80 -8.12
C ASP A 458 -1.17 -31.20 -7.83
N LYS A 459 -0.84 -31.79 -6.67
CA LYS A 459 -1.37 -33.08 -6.21
C LYS A 459 -2.65 -32.93 -5.37
N GLY A 460 -3.08 -31.71 -5.11
CA GLY A 460 -4.22 -31.43 -4.23
C GLY A 460 -3.85 -31.38 -2.75
N GLU A 461 -2.56 -31.40 -2.41
CA GLU A 461 -2.11 -31.39 -1.03
C GLU A 461 -2.05 -29.95 -0.48
N LEU A 462 -2.45 -29.80 0.77
CA LEU A 462 -2.42 -28.52 1.47
C LEU A 462 -0.98 -28.15 1.85
N GLN A 463 -0.57 -26.94 1.46
CA GLN A 463 0.72 -26.35 1.76
C GLN A 463 0.55 -25.07 2.58
N VAL A 464 1.50 -24.79 3.48
CA VAL A 464 1.48 -23.61 4.36
C VAL A 464 2.85 -22.95 4.39
N ASN A 465 2.88 -21.64 4.18
CA ASN A 465 4.07 -20.79 4.26
C ASN A 465 3.83 -19.57 5.13
N ARG A 466 4.93 -18.93 5.57
CA ARG A 466 4.91 -17.63 6.25
C ARG A 466 5.18 -16.52 5.24
N GLY A 467 4.26 -15.58 5.14
CA GLY A 467 4.39 -14.35 4.37
C GLY A 467 4.70 -13.16 5.28
N TYR A 468 5.41 -12.18 4.71
CA TYR A 468 5.89 -11.00 5.42
C TYR A 468 5.81 -9.74 4.55
N ARG A 469 5.50 -8.61 5.18
CA ARG A 469 5.77 -7.26 4.67
C ARG A 469 6.26 -6.35 5.80
N VAL A 470 7.49 -5.89 5.68
CA VAL A 470 8.15 -4.92 6.56
C VAL A 470 8.07 -3.56 5.87
N GLN A 471 7.23 -2.68 6.41
CA GLN A 471 7.07 -1.30 6.01
C GLN A 471 7.93 -0.46 6.94
N PHE A 472 9.17 -0.18 6.50
CA PHE A 472 10.22 0.26 7.42
C PHE A 472 10.14 1.76 7.70
N ASN A 473 10.16 2.59 6.65
CA ASN A 473 10.09 4.04 6.79
C ASN A 473 9.35 4.67 5.61
N SER A 474 8.46 5.63 5.86
CA SER A 474 7.66 6.33 4.85
C SER A 474 7.95 7.83 4.75
N ALA A 475 8.98 8.34 5.44
CA ALA A 475 9.26 9.77 5.54
C ALA A 475 9.50 10.45 4.17
N LEU A 476 10.03 9.72 3.19
CA LEU A 476 10.30 10.25 1.85
C LEU A 476 9.23 9.87 0.80
N GLY A 477 8.18 9.14 1.18
CA GLY A 477 7.12 8.67 0.28
C GLY A 477 6.67 7.23 0.58
N PRO A 478 5.88 6.61 -0.33
CA PRO A 478 5.36 5.25 -0.13
C PRO A 478 6.47 4.24 0.13
N TYR A 479 6.21 3.22 0.96
CA TYR A 479 7.19 2.16 1.21
C TYR A 479 7.57 1.50 -0.13
N LYS A 480 8.87 1.35 -0.38
CA LYS A 480 9.34 0.75 -1.63
C LYS A 480 10.38 -0.33 -1.35
N GLY A 481 10.10 -1.52 -1.89
CA GLY A 481 11.10 -2.57 -2.01
C GLY A 481 10.54 -3.95 -2.34
N GLY A 482 11.43 -4.82 -2.82
CA GLY A 482 11.07 -6.11 -3.42
C GLY A 482 10.43 -7.13 -2.49
N LEU A 483 9.86 -8.18 -3.10
CA LEU A 483 9.36 -9.39 -2.47
C LEU A 483 10.31 -10.55 -2.76
N ARG A 484 10.78 -11.26 -1.74
CA ARG A 484 11.67 -12.41 -1.88
C ARG A 484 10.96 -13.71 -1.55
N PHE A 485 10.97 -14.69 -2.47
CA PHE A 485 10.50 -16.05 -2.22
C PHE A 485 11.70 -16.99 -2.19
N HIS A 486 12.10 -17.39 -0.99
CA HIS A 486 13.22 -18.30 -0.79
C HIS A 486 13.06 -19.00 0.57
N PRO A 487 13.41 -20.30 0.70
CA PRO A 487 13.24 -21.05 1.94
C PRO A 487 14.01 -20.50 3.15
N SER A 488 15.05 -19.67 2.92
CA SER A 488 15.78 -19.01 4.00
C SER A 488 15.11 -17.75 4.55
N VAL A 489 14.06 -17.24 3.90
CA VAL A 489 13.42 -15.96 4.29
C VAL A 489 12.90 -16.05 5.72
N ASN A 490 13.30 -15.08 6.53
CA ASN A 490 12.84 -14.86 7.90
C ASN A 490 12.72 -13.34 8.17
N LEU A 491 12.21 -12.96 9.34
CA LEU A 491 12.01 -11.55 9.68
C LEU A 491 13.33 -10.75 9.75
N SER A 492 14.39 -11.34 10.31
CA SER A 492 15.72 -10.71 10.40
C SER A 492 16.25 -10.30 9.02
N ILE A 493 16.23 -11.22 8.04
CA ILE A 493 16.64 -10.95 6.65
C ILE A 493 15.79 -9.85 6.02
N LEU A 494 14.48 -9.85 6.25
CA LEU A 494 13.59 -8.84 5.65
C LEU A 494 13.73 -7.47 6.31
N LYS A 495 14.03 -7.41 7.62
CA LYS A 495 14.39 -6.16 8.30
C LYS A 495 15.73 -5.64 7.81
N PHE A 496 16.75 -6.48 7.71
CA PHE A 496 18.04 -6.13 7.10
C PHE A 496 17.84 -5.48 5.73
N LEU A 497 17.18 -6.19 4.82
CA LEU A 497 16.97 -5.70 3.46
C LEU A 497 16.09 -4.44 3.43
N GLY A 498 15.08 -4.36 4.31
CA GLY A 498 14.19 -3.21 4.41
C GLY A 498 14.88 -1.95 4.95
N PHE A 499 15.78 -2.10 5.91
CA PHE A 499 16.56 -1.02 6.52
C PHE A 499 17.52 -0.39 5.51
N GLU A 500 18.32 -1.21 4.83
CA GLU A 500 19.19 -0.77 3.73
C GLU A 500 18.39 -0.11 2.59
N GLN A 501 17.18 -0.59 2.31
CA GLN A 501 16.32 -0.04 1.27
C GLN A 501 15.87 1.40 1.55
N ILE A 502 15.77 1.83 2.82
CA ILE A 502 15.44 3.21 3.20
C ILE A 502 16.48 4.16 2.58
N PHE A 503 17.75 3.93 2.88
CA PHE A 503 18.84 4.81 2.51
C PHE A 503 19.19 4.70 1.03
N LYS A 504 19.12 3.49 0.47
CA LYS A 504 19.25 3.27 -0.97
C LYS A 504 18.19 4.04 -1.77
N ASN A 505 16.94 4.06 -1.30
CA ASN A 505 15.87 4.80 -1.97
C ASN A 505 16.05 6.31 -1.82
N ALA A 506 16.47 6.79 -0.64
CA ALA A 506 16.79 8.19 -0.41
C ALA A 506 17.84 8.73 -1.39
N LEU A 507 18.89 7.94 -1.66
CA LEU A 507 19.98 8.28 -2.59
C LEU A 507 19.53 8.44 -4.06
N THR A 508 18.40 7.85 -4.45
CA THR A 508 17.87 8.02 -5.81
C THR A 508 17.43 9.45 -6.12
N GLY A 509 17.22 10.28 -5.09
CA GLY A 509 16.59 11.59 -5.25
C GLY A 509 15.05 11.55 -5.33
N LEU A 510 14.46 10.42 -5.69
CA LEU A 510 13.01 10.25 -5.86
C LEU A 510 12.27 10.10 -4.51
N ASN A 511 10.95 10.33 -4.54
CA ASN A 511 10.08 10.25 -3.37
C ASN A 511 9.64 8.81 -3.07
N MET A 512 10.52 8.06 -2.41
CA MET A 512 10.28 6.66 -2.04
C MET A 512 10.77 6.39 -0.61
N GLY A 513 9.90 5.83 0.23
CA GLY A 513 10.25 5.27 1.52
C GLY A 513 10.94 3.90 1.38
N GLY A 514 11.26 3.24 2.49
CA GLY A 514 11.91 1.92 2.52
C GLY A 514 10.99 0.81 3.00
N GLY A 515 11.03 -0.34 2.33
CA GLY A 515 10.32 -1.55 2.77
C GLY A 515 10.86 -2.82 2.13
N LYS A 516 10.44 -3.98 2.64
CA LYS A 516 10.74 -5.29 2.05
C LYS A 516 9.67 -6.30 2.41
N GLY A 517 9.52 -7.36 1.64
CA GLY A 517 8.63 -8.47 2.00
C GLY A 517 9.06 -9.76 1.35
N GLY A 518 8.25 -10.79 1.51
CA GLY A 518 8.57 -12.10 0.98
C GLY A 518 7.87 -13.22 1.70
N ALA A 519 8.30 -14.44 1.39
CA ALA A 519 7.85 -15.65 2.05
C ALA A 519 8.93 -16.72 2.05
N ASP A 520 8.84 -17.65 3.00
CA ASP A 520 9.66 -18.88 3.06
C ASP A 520 9.28 -19.94 2.01
N PHE A 521 8.55 -19.52 0.95
CA PHE A 521 8.17 -20.34 -0.18
C PHE A 521 9.36 -20.58 -1.12
N ASP A 522 9.60 -21.84 -1.48
CA ASP A 522 10.61 -22.22 -2.46
C ASP A 522 9.97 -22.41 -3.86
N PRO A 523 10.19 -21.47 -4.81
CA PRO A 523 9.68 -21.60 -6.18
C PRO A 523 10.43 -22.67 -6.99
N LYS A 524 11.59 -23.18 -6.53
CA LYS A 524 12.34 -24.21 -7.24
C LYS A 524 11.55 -25.52 -7.27
N GLY A 525 11.49 -26.12 -8.45
CA GLY A 525 10.77 -27.37 -8.68
C GLY A 525 9.24 -27.23 -8.68
N LYS A 526 8.69 -26.02 -8.57
CA LYS A 526 7.24 -25.77 -8.65
C LYS A 526 6.79 -25.54 -10.07
N SER A 527 5.57 -25.98 -10.39
CA SER A 527 4.94 -25.67 -11.66
C SER A 527 4.49 -24.21 -11.72
N ASP A 528 4.24 -23.70 -12.93
CA ASP A 528 3.66 -22.36 -13.09
C ASP A 528 2.29 -22.24 -12.40
N ASN A 529 1.54 -23.33 -12.31
CA ASN A 529 0.24 -23.36 -11.65
C ASN A 529 0.37 -23.24 -10.12
N GLU A 530 1.29 -23.98 -9.52
CA GLU A 530 1.62 -23.89 -8.09
C GLU A 530 2.09 -22.49 -7.72
N ILE A 531 3.00 -21.90 -8.51
CA ILE A 531 3.49 -20.54 -8.28
C ILE A 531 2.35 -19.53 -8.42
N ARG A 532 1.45 -19.69 -9.39
CA ARG A 532 0.25 -18.86 -9.53
C ARG A 532 -0.68 -18.99 -8.32
N LYS A 533 -0.99 -20.22 -7.87
CA LYS A 533 -1.82 -20.49 -6.67
C LYS A 533 -1.20 -19.85 -5.43
N PHE A 534 0.12 -19.98 -5.25
CA PHE A 534 0.86 -19.34 -4.16
C PHE A 534 0.75 -17.81 -4.22
N CYS A 535 1.06 -17.19 -5.36
CA CYS A 535 0.98 -15.73 -5.54
C CYS A 535 -0.45 -15.19 -5.28
N VAL A 536 -1.47 -15.93 -5.74
CA VAL A 536 -2.87 -15.59 -5.49
C VAL A 536 -3.19 -15.63 -3.99
N SER A 537 -2.76 -16.67 -3.29
CA SER A 537 -2.95 -16.77 -1.83
C SER A 537 -2.19 -15.66 -1.08
N PHE A 538 -0.92 -15.45 -1.42
CA PHE A 538 -0.07 -14.41 -0.83
C PHE A 538 -0.66 -13.01 -0.99
N MET A 539 -1.13 -12.67 -2.19
CA MET A 539 -1.73 -11.36 -2.47
C MET A 539 -3.12 -11.19 -1.85
N THR A 540 -3.82 -12.28 -1.52
CA THR A 540 -5.11 -12.21 -0.84
C THR A 540 -5.01 -11.54 0.52
N GLU A 541 -3.93 -11.77 1.25
CA GLU A 541 -3.62 -11.00 2.46
C GLU A 541 -2.90 -9.70 2.13
N LEU A 542 -1.82 -9.72 1.32
CA LEU A 542 -0.98 -8.53 1.12
C LEU A 542 -1.74 -7.33 0.54
N SER A 543 -2.76 -7.55 -0.30
CA SER A 543 -3.48 -6.50 -1.02
C SER A 543 -4.15 -5.44 -0.14
N ARG A 544 -4.45 -5.73 1.13
CA ARG A 544 -5.04 -4.75 2.06
C ARG A 544 -4.00 -3.79 2.66
N HIS A 545 -2.72 -4.09 2.50
CA HIS A 545 -1.61 -3.38 3.13
C HIS A 545 -0.79 -2.57 2.12
N ILE A 546 -1.06 -2.73 0.82
CA ILE A 546 -0.31 -2.10 -0.27
C ILE A 546 -1.21 -1.25 -1.18
N GLY A 547 -0.61 -0.29 -1.86
CA GLY A 547 -1.29 0.66 -2.75
C GLY A 547 -0.31 1.66 -3.33
N ALA A 548 -0.68 2.32 -4.43
CA ALA A 548 0.20 3.22 -5.18
C ALA A 548 0.85 4.32 -4.32
N ASP A 549 0.12 4.86 -3.33
CA ASP A 549 0.58 5.92 -2.42
C ASP A 549 0.86 5.42 -0.99
N THR A 550 0.87 4.09 -0.79
CA THR A 550 1.11 3.47 0.53
C THR A 550 2.37 2.62 0.52
N ASP A 551 2.39 1.58 -0.29
CA ASP A 551 3.47 0.59 -0.37
C ASP A 551 3.47 -0.01 -1.77
N VAL A 552 4.61 0.08 -2.46
CA VAL A 552 4.79 -0.38 -3.85
C VAL A 552 5.87 -1.47 -3.91
N PRO A 553 5.50 -2.76 -3.78
CA PRO A 553 6.45 -3.85 -3.88
C PRO A 553 7.05 -4.02 -5.30
N ALA A 554 8.04 -4.89 -5.41
CA ALA A 554 8.73 -5.23 -6.67
C ALA A 554 9.22 -6.68 -6.65
N GLY A 555 9.86 -7.12 -7.72
CA GLY A 555 10.58 -8.40 -7.75
C GLY A 555 11.85 -8.40 -6.89
N ASP A 556 12.28 -9.59 -6.47
CA ASP A 556 13.56 -9.92 -5.81
C ASP A 556 13.87 -11.41 -6.09
N ILE A 557 14.77 -12.05 -5.34
CA ILE A 557 15.06 -13.48 -5.48
C ILE A 557 13.76 -14.29 -5.35
N GLY A 558 13.47 -15.13 -6.35
CA GLY A 558 12.25 -15.94 -6.42
C GLY A 558 10.99 -15.21 -6.89
N VAL A 559 11.07 -13.91 -7.19
CA VAL A 559 9.95 -13.09 -7.70
C VAL A 559 10.39 -12.32 -8.94
N SER A 560 10.10 -12.88 -10.10
CA SER A 560 10.37 -12.32 -11.43
C SER A 560 9.14 -11.61 -12.01
N GLY A 561 9.21 -11.21 -13.29
CA GLY A 561 8.05 -10.66 -14.01
C GLY A 561 6.84 -11.61 -14.04
N ARG A 562 7.07 -12.94 -13.99
CA ARG A 562 6.01 -13.96 -13.91
C ARG A 562 5.21 -13.82 -12.61
N GLU A 563 5.90 -13.86 -11.47
CA GLU A 563 5.27 -13.72 -10.15
C GLU A 563 4.64 -12.34 -10.00
N ILE A 564 5.30 -11.26 -10.46
CA ILE A 564 4.74 -9.91 -10.45
C ILE A 564 3.44 -9.84 -11.27
N GLY A 565 3.35 -10.54 -12.40
CA GLY A 565 2.11 -10.66 -13.17
C GLY A 565 0.98 -11.33 -12.38
N TYR A 566 1.24 -12.46 -11.72
CA TYR A 566 0.24 -13.17 -10.91
C TYR A 566 -0.20 -12.36 -9.68
N LEU A 567 0.75 -11.74 -8.98
CA LEU A 567 0.51 -10.86 -7.84
C LEU A 567 -0.32 -9.65 -8.27
N PHE A 568 0.04 -8.97 -9.37
CA PHE A 568 -0.72 -7.83 -9.88
C PHE A 568 -2.13 -8.22 -10.32
N GLY A 569 -2.27 -9.35 -11.01
CA GLY A 569 -3.57 -9.88 -11.44
C GLY A 569 -4.51 -10.11 -10.26
N GLN A 570 -4.01 -10.73 -9.18
CA GLN A 570 -4.81 -10.94 -7.97
C GLN A 570 -5.10 -9.64 -7.22
N TYR A 571 -4.12 -8.75 -7.10
CA TYR A 571 -4.33 -7.43 -6.50
C TYR A 571 -5.47 -6.68 -7.21
N LYS A 572 -5.38 -6.57 -8.54
CA LYS A 572 -6.36 -5.89 -9.38
C LYS A 572 -7.75 -6.51 -9.23
N LYS A 573 -7.84 -7.84 -9.10
CA LYS A 573 -9.11 -8.55 -8.87
C LYS A 573 -9.73 -8.22 -7.52
N LEU A 574 -8.92 -8.20 -6.46
CA LEU A 574 -9.40 -7.97 -5.08
C LEU A 574 -9.74 -6.51 -4.81
N ARG A 575 -8.88 -5.60 -5.29
CA ARG A 575 -9.03 -4.15 -5.07
C ARG A 575 -9.91 -3.49 -6.14
N ASN A 576 -10.19 -4.19 -7.24
CA ASN A 576 -10.94 -3.68 -8.38
C ASN A 576 -10.37 -2.35 -8.93
N GLN A 577 -9.04 -2.22 -8.95
CA GLN A 577 -8.34 -0.99 -9.26
C GLN A 577 -7.08 -1.29 -10.09
N TRP A 578 -6.85 -0.50 -11.13
CA TRP A 578 -5.60 -0.53 -11.91
C TRP A 578 -4.73 0.68 -11.55
N GLU A 579 -3.63 0.41 -10.87
CA GLU A 579 -2.69 1.42 -10.40
C GLU A 579 -1.26 0.89 -10.34
N GLY A 580 -0.29 1.78 -10.14
CA GLY A 580 1.14 1.44 -10.05
C GLY A 580 1.55 0.77 -8.74
N VAL A 581 0.79 -0.22 -8.25
CA VAL A 581 1.02 -0.87 -6.94
C VAL A 581 2.23 -1.81 -6.93
N LEU A 582 2.72 -2.24 -8.08
CA LEU A 582 3.91 -3.08 -8.21
C LEU A 582 4.81 -2.51 -9.31
N THR A 583 6.13 -2.60 -9.13
CA THR A 583 7.11 -2.30 -10.20
C THR A 583 7.78 -3.57 -10.74
N GLY A 584 8.36 -3.48 -11.93
CA GLY A 584 8.82 -4.65 -12.68
C GLY A 584 7.67 -5.36 -13.39
N LYS A 585 6.65 -4.61 -13.81
CA LYS A 585 5.52 -5.12 -14.60
C LYS A 585 5.95 -5.41 -16.03
N GLY A 586 5.14 -6.18 -16.75
CA GLY A 586 5.32 -6.39 -18.19
C GLY A 586 4.97 -5.14 -18.99
N LEU A 587 5.66 -4.94 -20.12
CA LEU A 587 5.53 -3.72 -20.93
C LEU A 587 4.09 -3.50 -21.45
N SER A 588 3.34 -4.57 -21.74
CA SER A 588 1.96 -4.48 -22.24
C SER A 588 0.93 -4.03 -21.20
N TRP A 589 1.32 -3.87 -19.94
CA TRP A 589 0.40 -3.53 -18.84
C TRP A 589 1.04 -2.63 -17.77
N GLY A 590 1.91 -1.70 -18.19
CA GLY A 590 2.42 -0.61 -17.35
C GLY A 590 3.84 -0.80 -16.81
N GLY A 591 4.61 -1.76 -17.35
CA GLY A 591 6.06 -1.84 -17.12
C GLY A 591 6.82 -0.69 -17.78
N SER A 592 8.03 -0.40 -17.29
CA SER A 592 8.93 0.59 -17.89
C SER A 592 9.95 -0.08 -18.80
N LEU A 593 10.29 0.59 -19.91
CA LEU A 593 11.52 0.28 -20.66
C LEU A 593 12.74 0.51 -19.75
N ILE A 594 13.90 -0.04 -20.15
CA ILE A 594 15.17 -0.03 -19.39
C ILE A 594 15.11 -0.84 -18.08
N ARG A 595 13.96 -1.36 -17.63
CA ARG A 595 13.86 -2.08 -16.35
C ARG A 595 14.82 -3.28 -16.25
N PRO A 596 14.93 -4.20 -17.23
CA PRO A 596 15.94 -5.25 -17.21
C PRO A 596 17.37 -4.71 -17.10
N GLU A 597 17.67 -3.63 -17.80
CA GLU A 597 19.01 -3.05 -17.94
C GLU A 597 19.42 -2.17 -16.75
N ALA A 598 18.44 -1.64 -16.03
CA ALA A 598 18.56 -0.52 -15.10
C ALA A 598 19.68 -0.65 -14.07
N THR A 599 19.84 -1.81 -13.44
CA THR A 599 20.89 -2.02 -12.44
C THR A 599 22.28 -2.08 -13.06
N GLY A 600 22.43 -2.82 -14.17
CA GLY A 600 23.72 -2.95 -14.86
C GLY A 600 24.15 -1.64 -15.52
N TYR A 601 23.22 -0.95 -16.18
CA TYR A 601 23.47 0.38 -16.76
C TYR A 601 23.78 1.40 -15.66
N GLY A 602 23.00 1.41 -14.59
CA GLY A 602 23.22 2.31 -13.47
C GLY A 602 24.59 2.15 -12.83
N LEU A 603 25.02 0.90 -12.62
CA LEU A 603 26.36 0.58 -12.12
C LEU A 603 27.45 1.18 -12.99
N VAL A 604 27.35 0.99 -14.31
CA VAL A 604 28.34 1.51 -15.26
C VAL A 604 28.34 3.03 -15.30
N TYR A 605 27.16 3.69 -15.27
CA TYR A 605 27.08 5.15 -15.19
C TYR A 605 27.70 5.70 -13.90
N TYR A 606 27.48 5.03 -12.76
CA TYR A 606 28.11 5.44 -11.49
C TYR A 606 29.64 5.38 -11.58
N VAL A 607 30.19 4.30 -12.16
CA VAL A 607 31.64 4.16 -12.37
C VAL A 607 32.17 5.14 -13.40
N GLU A 608 31.40 5.45 -14.45
CA GLU A 608 31.76 6.50 -15.41
C GLU A 608 31.98 7.85 -14.70
N HIS A 609 31.15 8.19 -13.71
CA HIS A 609 31.37 9.38 -12.89
C HIS A 609 32.60 9.28 -12.00
N MET A 610 32.91 8.11 -11.43
CA MET A 610 34.16 7.88 -10.69
C MET A 610 35.39 8.11 -11.58
N ILE A 611 35.39 7.56 -12.80
CA ILE A 611 36.46 7.71 -13.79
C ILE A 611 36.60 9.18 -14.20
N ASN A 612 35.49 9.82 -14.55
CA ASN A 612 35.48 11.22 -14.96
C ASN A 612 36.03 12.12 -13.85
N TYR A 613 35.62 11.91 -12.60
CA TYR A 613 36.12 12.69 -11.48
C TYR A 613 37.61 12.46 -11.25
N ALA A 614 38.04 11.20 -11.13
CA ALA A 614 39.43 10.84 -10.84
C ALA A 614 40.41 11.32 -11.94
N SER A 615 39.97 11.35 -13.20
CA SER A 615 40.78 11.79 -14.34
C SER A 615 40.62 13.27 -14.68
N LYS A 616 39.72 14.01 -14.01
CA LYS A 616 39.31 15.38 -14.36
C LYS A 616 38.77 15.48 -15.80
N GLY A 617 37.96 14.51 -16.20
CA GLY A 617 37.30 14.42 -17.50
C GLY A 617 38.20 13.98 -18.66
N LYS A 618 39.39 13.45 -18.37
CA LYS A 618 40.36 13.03 -19.40
C LYS A 618 40.23 11.56 -19.82
N GLU A 619 39.63 10.74 -18.97
CA GLU A 619 39.46 9.31 -19.22
C GLU A 619 37.98 8.95 -19.23
N SER A 620 37.65 7.86 -19.91
CA SER A 620 36.33 7.23 -19.92
C SER A 620 36.50 5.70 -19.79
N PHE A 621 35.45 4.91 -20.02
CA PHE A 621 35.59 3.46 -20.15
C PHE A 621 36.47 3.01 -21.33
N ALA A 622 36.70 3.89 -22.32
CA ALA A 622 37.47 3.56 -23.52
C ALA A 622 38.84 2.96 -23.17
N GLY A 623 39.07 1.72 -23.62
CA GLY A 623 40.32 0.99 -23.43
C GLY A 623 40.52 0.37 -22.03
N LYS A 624 39.62 0.60 -21.07
CA LYS A 624 39.72 0.01 -19.73
C LYS A 624 39.36 -1.48 -19.74
N ARG A 625 40.13 -2.29 -19.01
CA ARG A 625 39.86 -3.72 -18.77
C ARG A 625 38.95 -3.88 -17.56
N VAL A 626 37.78 -4.48 -17.79
CA VAL A 626 36.70 -4.57 -16.81
C VAL A 626 36.42 -6.03 -16.46
N VAL A 627 36.74 -6.42 -15.23
CA VAL A 627 36.39 -7.74 -14.69
C VAL A 627 34.97 -7.69 -14.14
N VAL A 628 34.11 -8.57 -14.65
CA VAL A 628 32.71 -8.69 -14.23
C VAL A 628 32.50 -10.11 -13.72
N SER A 629 31.93 -10.25 -12.53
CA SER A 629 31.44 -11.54 -12.05
C SER A 629 29.94 -11.68 -12.30
N GLY A 630 29.48 -12.92 -12.26
CA GLY A 630 28.10 -13.24 -12.55
C GLY A 630 27.84 -13.29 -14.05
N SER A 631 26.69 -13.85 -14.37
CA SER A 631 26.18 -14.00 -15.73
C SER A 631 24.67 -13.85 -15.73
N GLY A 632 24.11 -13.30 -14.65
CA GLY A 632 22.71 -12.93 -14.56
C GLY A 632 22.46 -11.55 -15.17
N ASN A 633 21.22 -11.10 -15.02
CA ASN A 633 20.70 -9.87 -15.59
C ASN A 633 21.61 -8.63 -15.34
N VAL A 634 22.11 -8.44 -14.11
CA VAL A 634 22.98 -7.30 -13.78
C VAL A 634 24.31 -7.37 -14.55
N ALA A 635 24.98 -8.52 -14.50
CA ALA A 635 26.28 -8.72 -15.15
C ALA A 635 26.19 -8.57 -16.68
N GLN A 636 25.15 -9.14 -17.30
CA GLN A 636 24.94 -9.06 -18.75
C GLN A 636 24.80 -7.61 -19.22
N TYR A 637 23.93 -6.82 -18.58
CA TYR A 637 23.72 -5.44 -18.99
C TYR A 637 24.82 -4.48 -18.56
N ALA A 638 25.53 -4.76 -17.46
CA ALA A 638 26.76 -4.07 -17.13
C ALA A 638 27.82 -4.31 -18.22
N ALA A 639 28.01 -5.56 -18.64
CA ALA A 639 28.94 -5.90 -19.72
C ALA A 639 28.58 -5.20 -21.04
N LEU A 640 27.31 -5.25 -21.46
CA LEU A 640 26.85 -4.56 -22.67
C LEU A 640 27.11 -3.05 -22.61
N LYS A 641 26.84 -2.40 -21.47
CA LYS A 641 27.06 -0.96 -21.33
C LYS A 641 28.55 -0.60 -21.29
N VAL A 642 29.40 -1.42 -20.65
CA VAL A 642 30.85 -1.26 -20.69
C VAL A 642 31.36 -1.31 -22.13
N ILE A 643 30.90 -2.30 -22.91
CA ILE A 643 31.29 -2.45 -24.32
C ILE A 643 30.83 -1.25 -25.15
N GLU A 644 29.59 -0.80 -24.95
CA GLU A 644 29.04 0.40 -25.62
C GLU A 644 29.89 1.66 -25.36
N LEU A 645 30.44 1.80 -24.15
CA LEU A 645 31.31 2.91 -23.77
C LEU A 645 32.81 2.69 -24.11
N GLY A 646 33.13 1.64 -24.86
CA GLY A 646 34.48 1.34 -25.37
C GLY A 646 35.40 0.60 -24.40
N GLY A 647 34.88 0.10 -23.28
CA GLY A 647 35.61 -0.77 -22.35
C GLY A 647 35.69 -2.21 -22.84
N LYS A 648 36.66 -2.96 -22.31
CA LYS A 648 36.87 -4.38 -22.60
C LYS A 648 36.44 -5.21 -21.41
N VAL A 649 35.31 -5.91 -21.53
CA VAL A 649 34.88 -6.90 -20.54
C VAL A 649 35.77 -8.13 -20.68
N VAL A 650 36.36 -8.61 -19.58
CA VAL A 650 37.36 -9.69 -19.60
C VAL A 650 36.91 -10.97 -18.90
N SER A 651 35.76 -10.95 -18.23
CA SER A 651 35.19 -12.13 -17.58
C SER A 651 33.67 -12.05 -17.43
N LEU A 652 33.06 -13.22 -17.30
CA LEU A 652 31.76 -13.46 -16.70
C LEU A 652 31.83 -14.75 -15.87
N SER A 653 30.97 -14.92 -14.87
CA SER A 653 31.00 -16.13 -14.02
C SER A 653 29.62 -16.68 -13.68
N ASP A 654 29.57 -17.92 -13.22
CA ASP A 654 28.40 -18.49 -12.57
C ASP A 654 28.81 -19.34 -11.35
N SER A 655 27.86 -20.04 -10.75
CA SER A 655 28.12 -20.82 -9.54
C SER A 655 29.08 -22.00 -9.73
N LYS A 656 29.52 -22.30 -10.96
CA LYS A 656 30.43 -23.40 -11.28
C LYS A 656 31.80 -22.95 -11.76
N GLY A 657 32.02 -21.65 -11.97
CA GLY A 657 33.31 -21.16 -12.43
C GLY A 657 33.21 -19.86 -13.22
N SER A 658 34.34 -19.48 -13.80
CA SER A 658 34.51 -18.22 -14.52
C SER A 658 34.94 -18.47 -15.96
N LEU A 659 34.25 -17.80 -16.89
CA LEU A 659 34.68 -17.68 -18.28
C LEU A 659 35.50 -16.40 -18.42
N VAL A 660 36.78 -16.53 -18.73
CA VAL A 660 37.73 -15.41 -18.84
C VAL A 660 38.32 -15.36 -20.25
N VAL A 661 38.78 -14.19 -20.68
CA VAL A 661 39.56 -14.06 -21.91
C VAL A 661 40.97 -14.64 -21.73
N ALA A 662 41.51 -15.25 -22.78
CA ALA A 662 42.84 -15.89 -22.74
C ALA A 662 43.98 -14.87 -22.88
N ASN A 663 43.78 -13.78 -23.64
CA ASN A 663 44.80 -12.76 -23.92
C ASN A 663 44.40 -11.38 -23.41
N GLU A 664 45.39 -10.54 -23.10
CA GLU A 664 45.17 -9.17 -22.59
C GLU A 664 44.58 -8.21 -23.64
N THR A 665 44.69 -8.53 -24.92
CA THR A 665 44.11 -7.72 -26.00
C THR A 665 42.63 -7.96 -26.20
N ASP A 666 42.12 -9.11 -25.73
CA ASP A 666 40.78 -9.61 -26.02
C ASP A 666 39.73 -9.06 -25.06
N GLY A 667 38.46 -9.13 -25.50
CA GLY A 667 37.28 -8.79 -24.72
C GLY A 667 36.04 -9.46 -25.29
N PHE A 668 34.99 -9.54 -24.48
CA PHE A 668 33.68 -10.00 -24.94
C PHE A 668 33.07 -9.01 -25.96
N THR A 669 32.39 -9.52 -26.98
CA THR A 669 31.55 -8.74 -27.91
C THR A 669 30.08 -8.76 -27.47
N PRO A 670 29.23 -7.82 -27.94
CA PRO A 670 27.81 -7.84 -27.62
C PRO A 670 27.12 -9.16 -27.98
N GLU A 671 27.47 -9.76 -29.12
CA GLU A 671 26.91 -11.03 -29.61
C GLU A 671 27.24 -12.19 -28.65
N GLU A 672 28.46 -12.24 -28.12
CA GLU A 672 28.86 -13.22 -27.12
C GLU A 672 28.10 -13.02 -25.80
N ILE A 673 27.85 -11.78 -25.40
CA ILE A 673 27.03 -11.50 -24.20
C ILE A 673 25.57 -11.93 -24.42
N TYR A 674 24.99 -11.67 -25.60
CA TYR A 674 23.63 -12.13 -25.93
C TYR A 674 23.54 -13.66 -25.98
N ALA A 675 24.54 -14.34 -26.52
CA ALA A 675 24.61 -15.80 -26.50
C ALA A 675 24.67 -16.36 -25.06
N ILE A 676 25.42 -15.70 -24.17
CA ILE A 676 25.40 -16.05 -22.73
C ILE A 676 24.01 -15.79 -22.12
N ALA A 677 23.33 -14.71 -22.50
CA ALA A 677 21.98 -14.44 -22.02
C ALA A 677 21.00 -15.56 -22.42
N ASP A 678 21.04 -16.00 -23.68
CA ASP A 678 20.22 -17.11 -24.19
C ASP A 678 20.51 -18.43 -23.48
N LEU A 679 21.80 -18.73 -23.25
CA LEU A 679 22.25 -19.88 -22.48
C LEU A 679 21.66 -19.86 -21.05
N LYS A 680 21.61 -18.68 -20.42
CA LYS A 680 21.08 -18.51 -19.06
C LYS A 680 19.56 -18.59 -19.02
N VAL A 681 18.86 -18.10 -20.06
CA VAL A 681 17.42 -18.31 -20.24
C VAL A 681 17.10 -19.80 -20.37
N ALA A 682 17.93 -20.56 -21.08
CA ALA A 682 17.84 -22.02 -21.18
C ALA A 682 18.29 -22.77 -19.91
N ARG A 683 18.62 -22.06 -18.83
CA ARG A 683 19.08 -22.59 -17.52
C ARG A 683 20.34 -23.47 -17.62
N ARG A 684 21.21 -23.17 -18.58
CA ARG A 684 22.51 -23.85 -18.75
C ARG A 684 23.63 -23.13 -18.00
N GLN A 685 24.74 -23.82 -17.78
CA GLN A 685 25.95 -23.30 -17.14
C GLN A 685 26.95 -22.80 -18.18
N LEU A 686 27.81 -21.84 -17.81
CA LEU A 686 28.84 -21.29 -18.70
C LEU A 686 29.84 -22.37 -19.16
N SER A 687 30.07 -23.40 -18.35
CA SER A 687 30.87 -24.57 -18.75
C SER A 687 30.38 -25.24 -20.03
N SER A 688 29.07 -25.13 -20.34
CA SER A 688 28.48 -25.75 -21.52
C SER A 688 28.65 -24.95 -22.81
N ILE A 689 29.29 -23.77 -22.77
CA ILE A 689 29.49 -22.93 -23.97
C ILE A 689 30.41 -23.59 -25.01
N PHE A 690 31.30 -24.49 -24.57
CA PHE A 690 32.21 -25.24 -25.44
C PHE A 690 31.70 -26.63 -25.83
N SER A 691 30.48 -27.02 -25.45
CA SER A 691 29.93 -28.32 -25.86
C SER A 691 29.58 -28.31 -27.35
N GLU A 692 29.93 -29.35 -28.11
CA GLU A 692 29.68 -29.44 -29.57
C GLU A 692 28.20 -29.26 -29.95
N ASP A 693 27.28 -29.64 -29.05
CA ASP A 693 25.83 -29.51 -29.24
C ASP A 693 25.28 -28.10 -28.92
N ALA A 694 26.10 -27.18 -28.43
CA ALA A 694 25.69 -25.80 -28.16
C ALA A 694 25.66 -24.99 -29.45
N ALA A 695 24.49 -24.47 -29.83
CA ALA A 695 24.35 -23.56 -30.97
C ALA A 695 25.28 -22.33 -30.84
N GLU A 696 25.60 -21.95 -29.61
CA GLU A 696 26.46 -20.84 -29.22
C GLU A 696 27.96 -21.14 -29.38
N ALA A 697 28.39 -22.42 -29.45
CA ALA A 697 29.80 -22.81 -29.49
C ALA A 697 30.58 -22.18 -30.65
N LYS A 698 29.89 -21.83 -31.74
CA LYS A 698 30.49 -21.13 -32.89
C LYS A 698 30.98 -19.72 -32.57
N LEU A 699 30.47 -19.10 -31.51
CA LEU A 699 30.86 -17.76 -31.06
C LEU A 699 32.02 -17.80 -30.05
N PHE A 700 32.32 -18.96 -29.45
CA PHE A 700 33.32 -19.09 -28.39
C PHE A 700 34.46 -20.01 -28.82
N SER A 701 35.61 -19.42 -29.16
CA SER A 701 36.85 -20.16 -29.44
C SER A 701 37.65 -20.40 -28.16
N ALA A 702 38.21 -21.61 -28.01
CA ALA A 702 39.16 -21.94 -26.95
C ALA A 702 40.49 -21.16 -27.05
N GLU A 703 40.77 -20.53 -28.20
CA GLU A 703 41.91 -19.62 -28.37
C GLU A 703 41.66 -18.25 -27.71
N LYS A 704 40.40 -17.81 -27.67
CA LYS A 704 39.98 -16.51 -27.12
C LYS A 704 39.52 -16.61 -25.67
N PHE A 705 38.87 -17.71 -25.29
CA PHE A 705 38.25 -17.87 -23.99
C PHE A 705 38.76 -19.11 -23.25
N LYS A 706 38.87 -18.98 -21.93
CA LYS A 706 39.18 -20.06 -21.01
C LYS A 706 38.08 -20.15 -19.95
N TYR A 707 37.45 -21.31 -19.82
CA TYR A 707 36.61 -21.60 -18.67
C TYR A 707 37.47 -22.19 -17.55
N ILE A 708 37.37 -21.63 -16.34
CA ILE A 708 38.08 -22.09 -15.16
C ILE A 708 37.04 -22.51 -14.13
N GLU A 709 37.06 -23.80 -13.79
CA GLU A 709 36.08 -24.41 -12.91
C GLU A 709 36.30 -23.99 -11.45
N ASN A 710 35.21 -23.76 -10.72
CA ASN A 710 35.17 -23.48 -9.28
C ASN A 710 36.01 -22.28 -8.83
N VAL A 711 36.29 -21.32 -9.72
CA VAL A 711 36.98 -20.07 -9.37
C VAL A 711 36.13 -18.84 -9.67
N ARG A 712 36.37 -17.77 -8.90
CA ARG A 712 35.88 -16.41 -9.16
C ARG A 712 36.88 -15.66 -10.04
N PRO A 713 36.47 -14.68 -10.87
CA PRO A 713 37.32 -14.18 -11.95
C PRO A 713 38.48 -13.28 -11.48
N TRP A 714 38.43 -12.77 -10.24
CA TRP A 714 39.24 -11.66 -9.74
C TRP A 714 40.76 -11.82 -9.91
N LEU A 715 41.28 -13.02 -9.70
CA LEU A 715 42.72 -13.33 -9.76
C LEU A 715 43.16 -14.00 -11.07
N HIS A 716 42.26 -14.12 -12.06
CA HIS A 716 42.47 -14.95 -13.25
C HIS A 716 42.38 -14.18 -14.57
N VAL A 717 42.45 -12.84 -14.52
CA VAL A 717 42.26 -11.96 -15.68
C VAL A 717 43.43 -11.01 -15.95
N GLY A 718 44.54 -11.16 -15.22
CA GLY A 718 45.73 -10.30 -15.35
C GLY A 718 45.42 -8.86 -14.93
N LYS A 719 45.93 -7.87 -15.70
CA LYS A 719 45.67 -6.45 -15.44
C LYS A 719 44.17 -6.13 -15.44
N VAL A 720 43.73 -5.38 -14.42
CA VAL A 720 42.34 -4.92 -14.27
C VAL A 720 42.34 -3.42 -14.00
N ASP A 721 41.47 -2.65 -14.67
CA ASP A 721 41.26 -1.23 -14.35
C ASP A 721 39.98 -1.03 -13.51
N VAL A 722 38.94 -1.83 -13.78
CA VAL A 722 37.62 -1.76 -13.12
C VAL A 722 37.14 -3.15 -12.72
N ALA A 723 36.63 -3.30 -11.50
CA ALA A 723 36.02 -4.54 -11.00
C ALA A 723 34.54 -4.34 -10.62
N LEU A 724 33.66 -5.18 -11.18
CA LEU A 724 32.21 -5.11 -11.00
C LEU A 724 31.66 -6.44 -10.43
N PRO A 725 31.62 -6.63 -9.09
CA PRO A 725 30.94 -7.76 -8.47
C PRO A 725 29.43 -7.71 -8.72
N CYS A 726 28.90 -8.66 -9.50
CA CYS A 726 27.50 -8.69 -9.94
C CYS A 726 26.83 -10.07 -9.77
N ALA A 727 27.38 -10.96 -8.94
CA ALA A 727 26.86 -12.33 -8.77
C ALA A 727 26.08 -12.53 -7.47
N THR A 728 26.71 -12.34 -6.31
CA THR A 728 26.15 -12.68 -5.00
C THR A 728 26.79 -11.89 -3.87
N GLN A 729 26.22 -11.98 -2.67
CA GLN A 729 26.80 -11.44 -1.45
C GLN A 729 28.18 -12.06 -1.15
N ASN A 730 29.11 -11.26 -0.61
CA ASN A 730 30.44 -11.67 -0.13
C ASN A 730 31.30 -12.38 -1.20
N GLU A 731 31.17 -11.96 -2.46
CA GLU A 731 31.86 -12.57 -3.60
C GLU A 731 33.28 -12.05 -3.84
N ILE A 732 33.72 -10.95 -3.21
CA ILE A 732 35.13 -10.55 -3.15
C ILE A 732 35.63 -10.76 -1.72
N SER A 733 36.61 -11.65 -1.52
CA SER A 733 37.29 -11.83 -0.23
C SER A 733 38.44 -10.84 -0.03
N GLY A 734 38.99 -10.75 1.18
CA GLY A 734 40.15 -9.89 1.45
C GLY A 734 41.40 -10.28 0.64
N GLU A 735 41.63 -11.57 0.41
CA GLU A 735 42.69 -12.07 -0.47
C GLU A 735 42.50 -11.56 -1.91
N GLU A 736 41.28 -11.62 -2.43
CA GLU A 736 40.98 -11.16 -3.78
C GLU A 736 41.01 -9.65 -3.90
N ALA A 737 40.66 -8.91 -2.85
CA ALA A 737 40.81 -7.45 -2.81
C ALA A 737 42.28 -7.04 -2.93
N LYS A 738 43.19 -7.71 -2.21
CA LYS A 738 44.64 -7.50 -2.34
C LYS A 738 45.12 -7.82 -3.75
N GLY A 739 44.73 -8.99 -4.29
CA GLY A 739 45.15 -9.37 -5.63
C GLY A 739 44.58 -8.46 -6.73
N LEU A 740 43.39 -7.88 -6.55
CA LEU A 740 42.86 -6.86 -7.46
C LEU A 740 43.68 -5.56 -7.40
N ILE A 741 44.10 -5.12 -6.21
CA ILE A 741 45.01 -3.97 -6.05
C ILE A 741 46.34 -4.25 -6.76
N ASP A 742 46.91 -5.44 -6.56
CA ASP A 742 48.16 -5.86 -7.20
C ASP A 742 48.02 -5.94 -8.73
N ALA A 743 46.83 -6.30 -9.23
CA ALA A 743 46.47 -6.29 -10.65
C ALA A 743 46.23 -4.88 -11.24
N GLY A 744 46.31 -3.83 -10.41
CA GLY A 744 46.19 -2.44 -10.82
C GLY A 744 44.76 -1.90 -10.87
N VAL A 745 43.80 -2.54 -10.18
CA VAL A 745 42.42 -2.03 -10.13
C VAL A 745 42.40 -0.61 -9.61
N LYS A 746 41.60 0.26 -10.23
CA LYS A 746 41.42 1.64 -9.77
C LYS A 746 39.99 1.91 -9.31
N PHE A 747 39.02 1.22 -9.88
CA PHE A 747 37.60 1.42 -9.56
C PHE A 747 36.93 0.07 -9.26
N VAL A 748 36.36 -0.05 -8.07
CA VAL A 748 35.55 -1.20 -7.64
C VAL A 748 34.16 -0.68 -7.32
N ALA A 749 33.12 -1.29 -7.91
CA ALA A 749 31.74 -0.86 -7.66
C ALA A 749 30.79 -2.06 -7.68
N GLU A 750 29.96 -2.17 -6.65
CA GLU A 750 29.13 -3.36 -6.48
C GLU A 750 27.83 -3.29 -7.29
N GLY A 751 27.64 -4.25 -8.19
CA GLY A 751 26.36 -4.55 -8.85
C GLY A 751 25.47 -5.49 -8.04
N SER A 752 26.06 -6.38 -7.26
CA SER A 752 25.37 -7.22 -6.27
C SER A 752 25.13 -6.45 -4.96
N ASN A 753 24.20 -6.91 -4.13
CA ASN A 753 24.03 -6.34 -2.80
C ASN A 753 25.11 -6.93 -1.89
N MET A 754 25.97 -6.11 -1.28
CA MET A 754 27.11 -6.54 -0.44
C MET A 754 28.05 -7.49 -1.17
N GLY A 755 28.55 -7.08 -2.34
CA GLY A 755 29.43 -7.90 -3.17
C GLY A 755 30.80 -8.20 -2.53
N SER A 756 31.27 -7.36 -1.63
CA SER A 756 32.54 -7.52 -0.93
C SER A 756 32.33 -7.93 0.52
N THR A 757 33.21 -8.78 1.06
CA THR A 757 33.28 -9.01 2.50
C THR A 757 33.73 -7.74 3.22
N GLN A 758 33.43 -7.62 4.52
CA GLN A 758 33.93 -6.48 5.32
C GLN A 758 35.46 -6.35 5.23
N GLU A 759 36.19 -7.47 5.26
CA GLU A 759 37.64 -7.48 5.10
C GLU A 759 38.10 -6.89 3.76
N ALA A 760 37.40 -7.21 2.66
CA ALA A 760 37.70 -6.64 1.34
C ALA A 760 37.44 -5.13 1.31
N ILE A 761 36.33 -4.67 1.92
CA ILE A 761 36.01 -3.25 2.05
C ILE A 761 37.09 -2.52 2.84
N ASP A 762 37.49 -3.08 3.98
CA ASP A 762 38.54 -2.50 4.84
C ASP A 762 39.87 -2.39 4.10
N ILE A 763 40.21 -3.37 3.24
CA ILE A 763 41.42 -3.33 2.40
C ILE A 763 41.34 -2.23 1.34
N PHE A 764 40.20 -2.08 0.65
CA PHE A 764 40.03 -1.00 -0.33
C PHE A 764 40.04 0.39 0.32
N GLU A 765 39.39 0.55 1.48
CA GLU A 765 39.38 1.79 2.25
C GLU A 765 40.76 2.10 2.86
N ALA A 766 41.52 1.09 3.28
CA ALA A 766 42.91 1.27 3.70
C ALA A 766 43.79 1.75 2.54
N ASP A 767 43.68 1.13 1.35
CA ASP A 767 44.41 1.56 0.15
C ASP A 767 44.07 3.02 -0.20
N ARG A 768 42.78 3.37 -0.17
CA ARG A 768 42.26 4.74 -0.39
C ARG A 768 42.99 5.78 0.46
N THR A 769 43.20 5.49 1.75
CA THR A 769 43.84 6.41 2.69
C THR A 769 45.37 6.41 2.63
N SER A 770 45.97 5.31 2.18
CA SER A 770 47.43 5.12 2.17
C SER A 770 48.15 5.86 1.04
N LYS A 771 47.44 6.19 -0.05
CA LYS A 771 47.99 6.77 -1.29
C LYS A 771 47.41 8.16 -1.55
N THR A 772 48.27 9.09 -1.98
CA THR A 772 47.92 10.50 -2.25
C THR A 772 48.29 10.96 -3.67
N ASP A 773 48.90 10.07 -4.46
CA ASP A 773 49.38 10.32 -5.83
C ASP A 773 48.31 10.08 -6.92
N GLY A 774 47.07 9.77 -6.52
CA GLY A 774 45.95 9.49 -7.42
C GLY A 774 45.92 8.06 -7.97
N SER A 775 46.75 7.16 -7.44
CA SER A 775 46.73 5.71 -7.72
C SER A 775 45.85 4.91 -6.77
N SER A 776 45.22 5.55 -5.79
CA SER A 776 44.38 4.89 -4.77
C SER A 776 43.11 4.28 -5.37
N VAL A 777 42.69 3.16 -4.82
CA VAL A 777 41.45 2.47 -5.23
C VAL A 777 40.22 3.26 -4.77
N TRP A 778 39.29 3.44 -5.70
CA TRP A 778 37.93 3.88 -5.41
C TRP A 778 37.04 2.67 -5.20
N TYR A 779 36.38 2.61 -4.05
CA TYR A 779 35.35 1.60 -3.77
C TYR A 779 33.98 2.26 -3.62
N ALA A 780 33.00 1.80 -4.39
CA ALA A 780 31.62 2.26 -4.36
C ALA A 780 30.69 1.15 -3.84
N PRO A 781 29.95 1.38 -2.74
CA PRO A 781 29.09 0.35 -2.15
C PRO A 781 27.85 0.11 -3.02
N GLY A 782 27.28 -1.09 -2.96
CA GLY A 782 26.09 -1.44 -3.75
C GLY A 782 24.89 -0.54 -3.49
N LYS A 783 24.72 -0.02 -2.26
CA LYS A 783 23.64 0.92 -1.91
C LYS A 783 23.60 2.17 -2.80
N ALA A 784 24.76 2.61 -3.32
CA ALA A 784 24.86 3.71 -4.26
C ALA A 784 25.04 3.20 -5.70
N ALA A 785 25.97 2.29 -5.95
CA ALA A 785 26.35 1.90 -7.30
C ALA A 785 25.24 1.13 -8.05
N ASN A 786 24.46 0.28 -7.35
CA ASN A 786 23.44 -0.56 -7.99
C ASN A 786 22.00 -0.05 -7.79
N LEU A 787 21.81 1.21 -7.37
CA LEU A 787 20.46 1.77 -7.17
C LEU A 787 19.67 1.99 -8.46
N GLY A 788 20.30 1.87 -9.64
CA GLY A 788 19.64 2.06 -10.93
C GLY A 788 18.35 1.25 -11.08
N GLY A 789 18.32 0.01 -10.59
CA GLY A 789 17.11 -0.81 -10.59
C GLY A 789 15.95 -0.24 -9.78
N VAL A 790 16.22 0.42 -8.65
CA VAL A 790 15.17 1.10 -7.86
C VAL A 790 14.86 2.49 -8.39
N ALA A 791 15.82 3.19 -9.00
CA ALA A 791 15.59 4.42 -9.72
C ALA A 791 14.57 4.22 -10.85
N VAL A 792 14.79 3.24 -11.74
CA VAL A 792 13.84 2.93 -12.82
C VAL A 792 12.52 2.38 -12.28
N SER A 793 12.51 1.74 -11.11
CA SER A 793 11.24 1.41 -10.43
C SER A 793 10.46 2.68 -10.04
N GLY A 794 11.13 3.71 -9.52
CA GLY A 794 10.50 5.01 -9.25
C GLY A 794 10.04 5.72 -10.53
N LEU A 795 10.79 5.60 -11.64
CA LEU A 795 10.36 6.10 -12.95
C LEU A 795 9.16 5.32 -13.50
N GLU A 796 9.06 4.01 -13.25
CA GLU A 796 7.88 3.20 -13.58
C GLU A 796 6.65 3.66 -12.80
N MET A 797 6.82 4.01 -11.51
CA MET A 797 5.75 4.61 -10.69
C MET A 797 5.30 5.96 -11.24
N ALA A 798 6.25 6.82 -11.63
CA ALA A 798 5.95 8.12 -12.21
C ALA A 798 5.17 7.98 -13.53
N GLN A 799 5.63 7.12 -14.44
CA GLN A 799 4.93 6.78 -15.69
C GLN A 799 3.51 6.26 -15.44
N ASN A 800 3.35 5.36 -14.46
CA ASN A 800 2.03 4.81 -14.10
C ASN A 800 1.09 5.83 -13.48
N SER A 801 1.61 6.78 -12.70
CA SER A 801 0.84 7.88 -12.12
C SER A 801 0.38 8.85 -13.22
N ALA A 802 1.26 9.13 -14.19
CA ALA A 802 0.96 9.96 -15.36
C ALA A 802 0.12 9.25 -16.44
N ARG A 803 -0.04 7.92 -16.36
CA ARG A 803 -0.68 7.06 -17.38
C ARG A 803 -0.05 7.20 -18.78
N LEU A 804 1.26 7.43 -18.81
CA LEU A 804 2.04 7.58 -20.04
C LEU A 804 3.23 6.61 -19.99
N SER A 805 3.77 6.27 -21.16
CA SER A 805 5.00 5.50 -21.30
C SER A 805 6.07 6.40 -21.92
N TRP A 806 7.28 6.31 -21.39
CA TRP A 806 8.45 6.99 -21.94
C TRP A 806 9.21 6.09 -22.90
N THR A 807 9.95 6.70 -23.82
CA THR A 807 10.84 5.95 -24.71
C THR A 807 12.04 5.40 -23.96
N ARG A 808 12.78 4.48 -24.59
CA ARG A 808 14.00 3.89 -24.03
C ARG A 808 15.02 4.98 -23.70
N GLU A 809 15.16 5.96 -24.59
CA GLU A 809 16.10 7.08 -24.49
C GLU A 809 15.74 8.01 -23.35
N GLU A 810 14.45 8.31 -23.18
CA GLU A 810 13.96 9.15 -22.08
C GLU A 810 14.20 8.50 -20.71
N VAL A 811 13.95 7.20 -20.58
CA VAL A 811 14.20 6.47 -19.32
C VAL A 811 15.71 6.35 -19.05
N ASP A 812 16.51 6.04 -20.07
CA ASP A 812 17.97 5.92 -19.93
C ASP A 812 18.62 7.27 -19.56
N ALA A 813 18.20 8.37 -20.17
CA ALA A 813 18.68 9.71 -19.83
C ALA A 813 18.37 10.07 -18.37
N LYS A 814 17.14 9.81 -17.90
CA LYS A 814 16.78 10.03 -16.49
C LYS A 814 17.56 9.14 -15.54
N LEU A 815 17.81 7.88 -15.93
CA LEU A 815 18.65 6.98 -15.14
C LEU A 815 20.08 7.53 -15.02
N LYS A 816 20.70 8.00 -16.11
CA LYS A 816 22.02 8.64 -16.09
C LYS A 816 22.06 9.83 -15.11
N ASP A 817 21.07 10.72 -15.20
CA ASP A 817 20.97 11.89 -14.32
C ASP A 817 20.84 11.50 -12.84
N ILE A 818 20.05 10.46 -12.53
CA ILE A 818 19.90 9.95 -11.16
C ILE A 818 21.22 9.36 -10.64
N MET A 819 21.92 8.57 -11.46
CA MET A 819 23.20 7.98 -11.05
C MET A 819 24.26 9.05 -10.80
N LYS A 820 24.31 10.09 -11.65
CA LYS A 820 25.15 11.27 -11.46
C LYS A 820 24.86 11.95 -10.13
N ALA A 821 23.60 12.29 -9.88
CA ALA A 821 23.19 12.97 -8.66
C ALA A 821 23.50 12.13 -7.41
N SER A 822 23.33 10.80 -7.47
CA SER A 822 23.71 9.91 -6.36
C SER A 822 25.21 9.93 -6.10
N PHE A 823 26.05 9.90 -7.14
CA PHE A 823 27.50 9.96 -6.99
C PHE A 823 27.92 11.30 -6.38
N GLU A 824 27.46 12.41 -6.95
CA GLU A 824 27.81 13.77 -6.49
C GLU A 824 27.36 14.00 -5.04
N ASN A 825 26.16 13.54 -4.67
CA ASN A 825 25.65 13.68 -3.32
C ASN A 825 26.48 12.88 -2.29
N GLY A 826 26.75 11.60 -2.58
CA GLY A 826 27.60 10.78 -1.70
C GLY A 826 29.01 11.34 -1.59
N PHE A 827 29.57 11.81 -2.71
CA PHE A 827 30.90 12.39 -2.78
C PHE A 827 31.04 13.69 -1.98
N GLU A 828 30.15 14.67 -2.18
CA GLU A 828 30.20 15.95 -1.46
C GLU A 828 29.88 15.75 0.03
N THR A 829 28.97 14.84 0.36
CA THR A 829 28.70 14.47 1.77
C THR A 829 29.93 13.86 2.44
N ALA A 830 30.68 13.00 1.73
CA ALA A 830 31.92 12.45 2.26
C ALA A 830 32.94 13.56 2.57
N LYS A 831 33.13 14.51 1.65
CA LYS A 831 34.03 15.66 1.86
C LYS A 831 33.63 16.51 3.06
N GLU A 832 32.33 16.67 3.28
CA GLU A 832 31.83 17.52 4.35
C GLU A 832 31.92 16.86 5.74
N PHE A 833 31.58 15.57 5.83
CA PHE A 833 31.33 14.90 7.11
C PHE A 833 32.39 13.90 7.54
N VAL A 834 33.18 13.36 6.61
CA VAL A 834 34.20 12.35 6.91
C VAL A 834 35.54 13.05 7.15
N PRO A 835 36.20 12.82 8.30
CA PRO A 835 37.54 13.35 8.53
C PRO A 835 38.51 12.90 7.44
N SER A 836 39.27 13.85 6.89
CA SER A 836 40.32 13.59 5.92
C SER A 836 41.63 14.22 6.38
N SER A 837 42.73 13.56 6.04
CA SER A 837 44.09 14.06 6.22
C SER A 837 44.41 15.31 5.36
N GLY A 838 43.54 15.68 4.40
CA GLY A 838 43.67 16.89 3.57
C GLY A 838 44.71 16.80 2.44
N ASN A 839 45.53 15.75 2.42
CA ASN A 839 46.68 15.60 1.50
C ASN A 839 46.32 14.84 0.21
N GLY A 840 45.20 15.17 -0.45
CA GLY A 840 44.80 14.47 -1.69
C GLY A 840 44.18 13.08 -1.47
N GLU A 841 43.84 12.75 -0.23
CA GLU A 841 43.06 11.58 0.13
C GLU A 841 41.68 11.61 -0.57
N LEU A 842 41.30 10.49 -1.18
CA LEU A 842 40.01 10.35 -1.84
C LEU A 842 38.87 10.29 -0.81
N PRO A 843 37.74 10.98 -1.01
CA PRO A 843 36.57 10.86 -0.14
C PRO A 843 36.01 9.43 -0.13
N SER A 844 35.62 8.92 1.04
CA SER A 844 34.99 7.59 1.16
C SER A 844 33.56 7.63 0.64
N LEU A 845 33.32 6.97 -0.51
CA LEU A 845 31.97 6.84 -1.06
C LEU A 845 31.08 5.95 -0.19
N VAL A 846 31.65 5.03 0.61
CA VAL A 846 30.92 4.23 1.59
C VAL A 846 30.29 5.12 2.65
N ALA A 847 31.14 5.90 3.35
CA ALA A 847 30.67 6.78 4.40
C ALA A 847 29.78 7.90 3.86
N GLY A 848 30.18 8.50 2.75
CA GLY A 848 29.40 9.55 2.07
C GLY A 848 27.99 9.12 1.70
N SER A 849 27.83 7.94 1.09
CA SER A 849 26.52 7.43 0.67
C SER A 849 25.62 7.09 1.87
N ASN A 850 26.19 6.49 2.93
CA ASN A 850 25.49 6.20 4.18
C ASN A 850 24.97 7.49 4.85
N ILE A 851 25.84 8.48 5.00
CA ILE A 851 25.51 9.77 5.62
C ILE A 851 24.46 10.52 4.78
N ALA A 852 24.64 10.57 3.46
CA ALA A 852 23.74 11.31 2.56
C ALA A 852 22.32 10.73 2.56
N GLY A 853 22.22 9.39 2.49
CA GLY A 853 20.93 8.69 2.58
C GLY A 853 20.27 8.92 3.94
N PHE A 854 21.03 8.80 5.03
CA PHE A 854 20.52 9.02 6.38
C PHE A 854 20.06 10.45 6.63
N MET A 855 20.86 11.45 6.23
CA MET A 855 20.54 12.87 6.42
C MET A 855 19.23 13.28 5.76
N LYS A 856 18.98 12.80 4.53
CA LYS A 856 17.75 13.13 3.80
C LYS A 856 16.50 12.59 4.52
N VAL A 857 16.58 11.34 5.01
CA VAL A 857 15.50 10.70 5.78
C VAL A 857 15.31 11.41 7.12
N ALA A 858 16.42 11.69 7.81
CA ALA A 858 16.41 12.38 9.08
C ALA A 858 15.74 13.75 8.95
N ALA A 859 16.16 14.59 8.00
CA ALA A 859 15.56 15.89 7.78
C ALA A 859 14.03 15.81 7.58
N ALA A 860 13.56 14.87 6.75
CA ALA A 860 12.12 14.68 6.52
C ALA A 860 11.36 14.24 7.79
N MET A 861 11.91 13.29 8.55
CA MET A 861 11.32 12.84 9.82
C MET A 861 11.24 13.97 10.86
N LYS A 862 12.24 14.86 10.90
CA LYS A 862 12.23 16.05 11.76
C LYS A 862 11.04 16.95 11.45
N ASP A 863 10.84 17.24 10.16
CA ASP A 863 9.82 18.16 9.68
C ASP A 863 8.41 17.57 9.80
N GLN A 864 8.28 16.24 9.75
CA GLN A 864 7.02 15.51 9.89
C GLN A 864 6.60 15.23 11.34
N GLY A 865 7.51 15.42 12.30
CA GLY A 865 7.18 15.31 13.73
C GLY A 865 7.62 13.99 14.39
N ASP A 866 8.35 13.11 13.71
CA ASP A 866 8.51 11.70 14.11
C ASP A 866 9.34 11.45 15.38
N TRP A 867 10.10 12.44 15.86
CA TRP A 867 11.02 12.26 17.00
C TRP A 867 10.98 13.37 18.05
N TRP A 868 9.97 14.24 17.99
CA TRP A 868 9.70 15.24 19.02
C TRP A 868 8.93 14.60 20.16
#